data_AF-A7THR1-F1
#
_entry.id   AF-A7THR1-F1
#
_cell.length_a   1.000
_cell.length_b   1.000
_cell.length_c   1.000
_cell.angle_alpha   90.00
_cell.angle_beta   90.00
_cell.angle_gamma   90.00
#
_symmetry.space_group_name_H-M   'P 1'
#
loop_
_entity.id
_entity.type
_entity.pdbx_description
1 polymer ?
#
loop_
_entity_poly.entity_id
_entity_poly.type
_entity_poly.pdbx_seq_one_letter_code
_entity_poly.pdbx_strand_id
1 'polypeptide(L)'
;MKMELPIEIINEIISQSGGSCETLNSWFQLSTYFQEYVKRETCIVLIQDGPEKVANCDIPKGFHPILDNLAHYYLVTDNIDGDELSLFLEDYKNIIIIIHTTRNYSDPLNSALGFIVRICYQGAKLSVIYNTSVNYLSRLYFREFIHSRKRVRLCELYIIGNSLIGEESMCDICMLFERTYLQNIDTIFSLEIQDEDHEIFATSLATIKELNSISSKKDLSQILINCPSLLSIDSCNFPCRFAGESYKLAKCENITLEFFNNDVRYPVIDGTEVTNSLTLEPSLRSNNVEFKNLEFPNVKSLTLRLKDSMSRSVRLIDCNFKKVEILNIGSSIISWDDIINSFMDLNSLSINIINNEQYLWLQKCPFKLKFVNITSQEKEFAYYPLPVYNNQLRLSFETISFDLINPWRCYLFNKISLDNIKVIDTAIVNISNELVNRTLSKNDKVLKKYGLVDDQSQIVLTLSTIKCLKVFKKNSGDIRRIYAGHGHVNTLNTKTLNNPNASQFRVLIARDTLVAPYTMLIDQELSENTNIKSDLASELFFGNQCHGRTSSSVTPKEDVKTNIIIRGHTPENIVMNDETFCCSNIIWNLDHSRQVQALQVLVDPIPFLPGIDNTENKIKLLVELCQNILDKKNSTIFADFNYLKFQIVIDFAFSGTAILPDFKNILVSTLERELLATNQNLAVLINCQNNFQLNSVLLLF
;
A
#
# COMPACT_ATOMS: atom_id res chain seq x y z
N MET A 1 -10.49 60.12 -16.17
CA MET A 1 -9.05 60.11 -16.50
C MET A 1 -8.57 58.67 -16.42
N LYS A 2 -8.30 58.03 -17.56
CA LYS A 2 -7.56 56.76 -17.62
C LYS A 2 -6.09 57.14 -17.44
N MET A 3 -5.46 56.71 -16.35
CA MET A 3 -4.00 56.72 -16.25
C MET A 3 -3.51 55.60 -17.17
N GLU A 4 -2.90 55.95 -18.29
CA GLU A 4 -2.19 55.00 -19.14
C GLU A 4 -0.74 54.94 -18.64
N LEU A 5 -0.26 53.73 -18.32
CA LEU A 5 1.14 53.50 -17.95
C LEU A 5 2.03 53.79 -19.17
N PRO A 6 3.15 54.52 -19.02
CA PRO A 6 4.11 54.74 -20.10
C PRO A 6 4.60 53.42 -20.69
N ILE A 7 4.64 53.33 -22.01
CA ILE A 7 4.97 52.10 -22.73
C ILE A 7 6.40 51.63 -22.42
N GLU A 8 7.29 52.54 -22.05
CA GLU A 8 8.66 52.28 -21.61
C GLU A 8 8.70 51.52 -20.29
N ILE A 9 7.83 51.88 -19.34
CA ILE A 9 7.71 51.17 -18.06
C ILE A 9 7.09 49.80 -18.29
N ILE A 10 6.11 49.69 -19.19
CA ILE A 10 5.51 48.39 -19.53
C ILE A 10 6.53 47.49 -20.23
N ASN A 11 7.35 48.02 -21.14
CA ASN A 11 8.41 47.27 -21.80
C ASN A 11 9.49 46.81 -20.83
N GLU A 12 9.82 47.62 -19.84
CA GLU A 12 10.76 47.25 -18.78
C GLU A 12 10.16 46.20 -17.84
N ILE A 13 8.85 46.30 -17.54
CA ILE A 13 8.14 45.24 -16.82
C ILE A 13 8.14 43.97 -17.65
N ILE A 14 7.89 44.00 -18.96
CA ILE A 14 7.87 42.82 -19.83
C ILE A 14 9.26 42.20 -19.98
N SER A 15 10.32 43.00 -20.11
CA SER A 15 11.70 42.50 -20.18
C SER A 15 12.10 41.79 -18.87
N GLN A 16 11.66 42.34 -17.73
CA GLN A 16 11.92 41.81 -16.40
C GLN A 16 10.98 40.65 -15.98
N SER A 17 9.71 40.65 -16.40
CA SER A 17 8.65 39.71 -15.97
C SER A 17 8.24 38.67 -17.03
N GLY A 18 8.58 38.86 -18.29
CA GLY A 18 8.21 37.97 -19.39
C GLY A 18 9.08 36.72 -19.43
N GLY A 19 8.92 35.81 -18.47
CA GLY A 19 9.63 34.51 -18.46
C GLY A 19 8.75 33.28 -18.58
N SER A 20 7.48 33.42 -18.25
CA SER A 20 6.52 32.33 -18.17
C SER A 20 5.68 32.28 -19.45
N CYS A 21 5.34 31.09 -19.97
CA CYS A 21 4.47 30.98 -21.15
C CYS A 21 3.09 31.58 -20.90
N GLU A 22 2.54 31.46 -19.69
CA GLU A 22 1.28 32.12 -19.30
C GLU A 22 1.37 33.65 -19.40
N THR A 23 2.51 34.19 -18.98
CA THR A 23 2.78 35.63 -19.04
C THR A 23 2.88 36.10 -20.49
N LEU A 24 3.61 35.37 -21.34
CA LEU A 24 3.69 35.65 -22.78
C LEU A 24 2.32 35.60 -23.45
N ASN A 25 1.48 34.63 -23.08
CA ASN A 25 0.11 34.53 -23.58
C ASN A 25 -0.74 35.73 -23.18
N SER A 26 -0.64 36.13 -21.91
CA SER A 26 -1.37 37.28 -21.39
C SER A 26 -0.96 38.55 -22.14
N TRP A 27 0.34 38.77 -22.38
CA TRP A 27 0.83 39.91 -23.17
C TRP A 27 0.32 39.88 -24.61
N PHE A 28 0.35 38.70 -25.25
CA PHE A 28 -0.12 38.52 -26.62
C PHE A 28 -1.62 38.87 -26.79
N GLN A 29 -2.42 38.73 -25.74
CA GLN A 29 -3.86 39.03 -25.79
C GLN A 29 -4.20 40.51 -25.55
N LEU A 30 -3.27 41.32 -25.04
CA LEU A 30 -3.58 42.69 -24.61
C LEU A 30 -3.70 43.70 -25.76
N SER A 31 -2.78 43.70 -26.72
CA SER A 31 -2.80 44.63 -27.86
C SER A 31 -1.91 44.17 -29.01
N THR A 32 -2.10 44.75 -30.20
CA THR A 32 -1.26 44.48 -31.38
C THR A 32 0.22 44.84 -31.15
N TYR A 33 0.49 45.88 -30.38
CA TYR A 33 1.87 46.26 -30.01
C TYR A 33 2.57 45.12 -29.25
N PHE A 34 1.90 44.54 -28.25
CA PHE A 34 2.46 43.44 -27.46
C PHE A 34 2.53 42.13 -28.25
N GLN A 35 1.61 41.90 -29.19
CA GLN A 35 1.71 40.76 -30.12
C GLN A 35 2.99 40.82 -30.93
N GLU A 36 3.30 41.96 -31.54
CA GLU A 36 4.52 42.13 -32.34
C GLU A 36 5.79 42.05 -31.48
N TYR A 37 5.74 42.56 -30.24
CA TYR A 37 6.83 42.38 -29.28
C TYR A 37 7.09 40.90 -28.96
N VAL A 38 6.03 40.15 -28.60
CA VAL A 38 6.14 38.72 -28.26
C VAL A 38 6.64 37.92 -29.46
N LYS A 39 6.17 38.23 -30.69
CA LYS A 39 6.65 37.61 -31.93
C LYS A 39 8.14 37.83 -32.19
N ARG A 40 8.66 39.02 -31.88
CA ARG A 40 10.07 39.34 -32.10
C ARG A 40 11.00 38.65 -31.10
N GLU A 41 10.57 38.48 -29.85
CA GLU A 41 11.44 37.99 -28.77
C GLU A 41 11.26 36.49 -28.46
N THR A 42 10.27 35.83 -29.06
CA THR A 42 9.89 34.44 -28.73
C THR A 42 9.87 33.53 -29.95
N CYS A 43 10.45 32.35 -29.82
CA CYS A 43 10.34 31.29 -30.83
C CYS A 43 9.90 29.96 -30.22
N ILE A 44 9.53 29.03 -31.10
CA ILE A 44 9.10 27.67 -30.75
C ILE A 44 10.02 26.65 -31.41
N VAL A 45 10.49 25.68 -30.63
CA VAL A 45 11.17 24.49 -31.13
C VAL A 45 10.25 23.29 -30.93
N LEU A 46 9.82 22.69 -32.05
CA LEU A 46 9.01 21.49 -32.07
C LEU A 46 9.92 20.28 -32.20
N ILE A 47 9.96 19.43 -31.18
CA ILE A 47 10.77 18.22 -31.14
C ILE A 47 9.87 17.00 -31.30
N GLN A 48 10.04 16.26 -32.39
CA GLN A 48 9.45 14.94 -32.56
C GLN A 48 10.49 13.87 -32.21
N ASP A 49 10.17 13.04 -31.21
CA ASP A 49 10.97 11.93 -30.76
C ASP A 49 10.23 10.60 -30.97
N GLY A 50 10.70 9.81 -31.93
CA GLY A 50 10.10 8.53 -32.31
C GLY A 50 9.53 8.49 -33.74
N PRO A 51 9.22 7.28 -34.21
CA PRO A 51 8.88 7.02 -35.62
C PRO A 51 7.47 7.48 -36.01
N GLU A 52 6.57 7.64 -35.05
CA GLU A 52 5.18 8.02 -35.31
C GLU A 52 5.06 9.54 -35.46
N LYS A 53 4.50 9.98 -36.59
CA LYS A 53 4.02 11.37 -36.72
C LYS A 53 2.84 11.54 -35.78
N VAL A 54 3.05 12.27 -34.69
CA VAL A 54 1.99 12.51 -33.73
C VAL A 54 0.91 13.36 -34.41
N ALA A 55 -0.29 12.80 -34.51
CA ALA A 55 -1.48 13.52 -34.94
C ALA A 55 -1.99 14.39 -33.79
N ASN A 56 -2.26 15.67 -34.08
CA ASN A 56 -2.91 16.67 -33.22
C ASN A 56 -2.54 16.60 -31.74
N CYS A 57 -1.53 17.37 -31.38
CA CYS A 57 -1.09 17.55 -30.01
C CYS A 57 -2.17 18.27 -29.19
N ASP A 58 -2.58 17.67 -28.06
CA ASP A 58 -3.38 18.34 -27.02
C ASP A 58 -2.50 19.36 -26.29
N ILE A 59 -2.15 20.43 -26.99
CA ILE A 59 -1.47 21.56 -26.39
C ILE A 59 -2.50 22.27 -25.50
N PRO A 60 -2.14 22.76 -24.29
CA PRO A 60 -3.12 23.37 -23.41
C PRO A 60 -3.86 24.49 -24.15
N LYS A 61 -5.19 24.47 -24.11
CA LYS A 61 -6.09 25.27 -24.96
C LYS A 61 -5.79 26.78 -24.99
N GLY A 62 -5.06 27.30 -24.00
CA GLY A 62 -4.61 28.67 -23.93
C GLY A 62 -3.45 29.03 -24.88
N PHE A 63 -2.70 28.08 -25.43
CA PHE A 63 -1.48 28.37 -26.19
C PHE A 63 -1.68 28.46 -27.71
N HIS A 64 -2.77 27.93 -28.27
CA HIS A 64 -3.05 28.00 -29.71
C HIS A 64 -2.88 29.40 -30.35
N PRO A 65 -3.33 30.51 -29.72
CA PRO A 65 -3.17 31.85 -30.31
C PRO A 65 -1.71 32.28 -30.53
N ILE A 66 -0.79 31.78 -29.70
CA ILE A 66 0.65 32.08 -29.82
C ILE A 66 1.30 31.14 -30.83
N LEU A 67 0.95 29.85 -30.77
CA LEU A 67 1.54 28.80 -31.60
C LEU A 67 1.22 28.96 -33.09
N ASP A 68 0.13 29.62 -33.47
CA ASP A 68 -0.14 29.84 -34.89
C ASP A 68 0.64 31.04 -35.46
N ASN A 69 1.22 31.88 -34.60
CA ASN A 69 1.71 33.22 -34.96
C ASN A 69 3.20 33.46 -34.69
N LEU A 70 3.89 32.53 -34.03
CA LEU A 70 5.34 32.62 -33.74
C LEU A 70 6.19 31.91 -34.80
N ALA A 71 7.49 32.22 -34.80
CA ALA A 71 8.47 31.48 -35.60
C ALA A 71 8.67 30.06 -35.02
N HIS A 72 8.65 29.06 -35.89
CA HIS A 72 8.82 27.64 -35.51
C HIS A 72 10.06 27.05 -36.16
N TYR A 73 10.77 26.22 -35.40
CA TYR A 73 11.77 25.31 -35.92
C TYR A 73 11.37 23.87 -35.59
N TYR A 74 11.39 23.00 -36.60
CA TYR A 74 11.01 21.60 -36.44
C TYR A 74 12.25 20.71 -36.40
N LEU A 75 12.37 19.92 -35.34
CA LEU A 75 13.49 19.04 -35.04
C LEU A 75 13.01 17.59 -34.92
N VAL A 76 13.66 16.68 -35.66
CA VAL A 76 13.51 15.24 -35.45
C VAL A 76 14.76 14.74 -34.73
N THR A 77 14.59 14.13 -33.56
CA THR A 77 15.73 13.74 -32.69
C THR A 77 16.72 12.79 -33.37
N ASP A 78 16.24 11.97 -34.30
CA ASP A 78 17.06 11.00 -35.03
C ASP A 78 17.89 11.63 -36.17
N ASN A 79 17.62 12.88 -36.58
CA ASN A 79 18.31 13.59 -37.67
C ASN A 79 18.43 15.10 -37.36
N ILE A 80 19.42 15.48 -36.55
CA ILE A 80 19.62 16.88 -36.13
C ILE A 80 20.58 17.59 -37.09
N ASP A 81 20.11 18.67 -37.72
CA ASP A 81 20.98 19.68 -38.33
C ASP A 81 21.31 20.76 -37.28
N GLY A 82 22.56 20.75 -36.81
CA GLY A 82 22.98 21.60 -35.69
C GLY A 82 23.24 23.05 -36.08
N ASP A 83 23.63 23.32 -37.33
CA ASP A 83 24.06 24.65 -37.76
C ASP A 83 22.83 25.55 -37.99
N GLU A 84 21.79 25.03 -38.64
CA GLU A 84 20.53 25.75 -38.85
C GLU A 84 19.81 26.05 -37.53
N LEU A 85 19.80 25.09 -36.59
CA LEU A 85 19.19 25.28 -35.27
C LEU A 85 19.94 26.36 -34.46
N SER A 86 21.27 26.42 -34.55
CA SER A 86 22.05 27.45 -33.85
C SER A 86 21.71 28.84 -34.36
N LEU A 87 21.69 29.04 -35.68
CA LEU A 87 21.31 30.31 -36.29
C LEU A 87 19.90 30.74 -35.89
N PHE A 88 18.97 29.79 -35.79
CA PHE A 88 17.61 30.10 -35.37
C PHE A 88 17.53 30.53 -33.90
N LEU A 89 18.24 29.88 -32.99
CA LEU A 89 18.10 30.10 -31.54
C LEU A 89 18.84 31.34 -31.01
N GLU A 90 19.85 31.84 -31.72
CA GLU A 90 20.60 33.03 -31.29
C GLU A 90 19.77 34.32 -31.31
N ASP A 91 18.71 34.37 -32.13
CA ASP A 91 17.87 35.56 -32.33
C ASP A 91 16.82 35.79 -31.24
N TYR A 92 16.54 34.79 -30.39
CA TYR A 92 15.40 34.82 -29.46
C TYR A 92 15.81 34.70 -27.99
N LYS A 93 15.15 35.49 -27.13
CA LYS A 93 15.37 35.46 -25.68
C LYS A 93 14.43 34.52 -24.94
N ASN A 94 13.25 34.26 -25.51
CA ASN A 94 12.27 33.34 -24.95
C ASN A 94 12.09 32.16 -25.90
N ILE A 95 12.28 30.94 -25.40
CA ILE A 95 12.23 29.74 -26.22
C ILE A 95 11.22 28.78 -25.59
N ILE A 96 10.21 28.41 -26.37
CA ILE A 96 9.21 27.41 -26.01
C ILE A 96 9.59 26.10 -26.71
N ILE A 97 9.91 25.08 -25.94
CA ILE A 97 10.27 23.76 -26.46
C ILE A 97 9.07 22.84 -26.30
N ILE A 98 8.52 22.34 -27.40
CA ILE A 98 7.42 21.40 -27.38
C ILE A 98 7.96 20.03 -27.78
N ILE A 99 7.88 19.08 -26.86
CA ILE A 99 8.38 17.72 -27.04
C ILE A 99 7.18 16.80 -27.21
N HIS A 100 7.26 15.99 -28.26
CA HIS A 100 6.36 14.87 -28.49
C HIS A 100 7.19 13.61 -28.51
N THR A 101 6.95 12.72 -27.54
CA THR A 101 7.63 11.43 -27.51
C THR A 101 6.64 10.30 -27.35
N THR A 102 6.86 9.25 -28.13
CA THR A 102 6.21 7.94 -27.98
C THR A 102 7.17 6.90 -27.40
N ARG A 103 8.43 7.28 -27.11
CA ARG A 103 9.46 6.39 -26.57
C ARG A 103 9.41 6.39 -25.04
N ASN A 104 9.62 5.22 -24.44
CA ASN A 104 9.80 5.10 -22.99
C ASN A 104 11.12 5.72 -22.52
N TYR A 105 12.17 5.75 -23.34
CA TYR A 105 13.41 6.48 -23.06
C TYR A 105 14.09 6.82 -24.39
N SER A 106 14.82 7.93 -24.47
CA SER A 106 15.43 8.40 -25.73
C SER A 106 16.73 9.18 -25.50
N ASP A 107 17.86 8.50 -25.69
CA ASP A 107 19.18 9.18 -25.72
C ASP A 107 19.26 10.29 -26.79
N PRO A 108 18.68 10.14 -28.00
CA PRO A 108 18.62 11.22 -28.98
C PRO A 108 17.89 12.47 -28.46
N LEU A 109 16.77 12.30 -27.76
CA LEU A 109 16.05 13.41 -27.13
C LEU A 109 16.90 14.12 -26.07
N ASN A 110 17.55 13.35 -25.20
CA ASN A 110 18.46 13.92 -24.21
C ASN A 110 19.58 14.76 -24.86
N SER A 111 20.18 14.21 -25.93
CA SER A 111 21.25 14.88 -26.69
C SER A 111 20.76 16.16 -27.36
N ALA A 112 19.56 16.13 -27.97
CA ALA A 112 18.93 17.29 -28.59
C ALA A 112 18.69 18.43 -27.59
N LEU A 113 18.11 18.11 -26.42
CA LEU A 113 17.86 19.09 -25.38
C LEU A 113 19.16 19.68 -24.81
N GLY A 114 20.18 18.83 -24.62
CA GLY A 114 21.51 19.28 -24.22
C GLY A 114 22.15 20.22 -25.24
N PHE A 115 21.95 19.96 -26.53
CA PHE A 115 22.45 20.83 -27.61
C PHE A 115 21.74 22.20 -27.61
N ILE A 116 20.40 22.22 -27.54
CA ILE A 116 19.59 23.46 -27.47
C ILE A 116 20.06 24.37 -26.33
N VAL A 117 20.27 23.82 -25.14
CA VAL A 117 20.68 24.58 -23.96
C VAL A 117 22.08 25.17 -24.12
N ARG A 118 22.98 24.52 -24.86
CA ARG A 118 24.36 25.01 -25.07
C ARG A 118 24.43 26.14 -26.07
N ILE A 119 23.57 26.14 -27.10
CA ILE A 119 23.62 27.12 -28.20
C ILE A 119 22.70 28.32 -28.00
N CYS A 120 21.62 28.20 -27.22
CA CYS A 120 20.68 29.30 -27.00
C CYS A 120 21.35 30.57 -26.43
N TYR A 121 20.73 31.73 -26.67
CA TYR A 121 21.19 33.03 -26.17
C TYR A 121 21.50 33.01 -24.66
N GLN A 122 22.57 33.68 -24.23
CA GLN A 122 22.92 33.75 -22.81
C GLN A 122 21.87 34.56 -22.03
N GLY A 123 21.24 33.93 -21.05
CA GLY A 123 20.10 34.48 -20.31
C GLY A 123 18.75 34.10 -20.91
N ALA A 124 18.72 33.20 -21.91
CA ALA A 124 17.47 32.72 -22.50
C ALA A 124 16.56 32.11 -21.43
N LYS A 125 15.26 32.41 -21.57
CA LYS A 125 14.19 31.88 -20.72
C LYS A 125 13.55 30.71 -21.44
N LEU A 126 13.61 29.54 -20.83
CA LEU A 126 13.14 28.28 -21.41
C LEU A 126 11.86 27.82 -20.73
N SER A 127 10.88 27.47 -21.55
CA SER A 127 9.68 26.76 -21.10
C SER A 127 9.49 25.50 -21.93
N VAL A 128 9.12 24.40 -21.28
CA VAL A 128 9.02 23.08 -21.93
C VAL A 128 7.60 22.55 -21.81
N ILE A 129 7.03 22.10 -22.92
CA ILE A 129 5.78 21.34 -22.96
C ILE A 129 6.11 19.91 -23.38
N TYR A 130 6.06 18.98 -22.43
CA TYR A 130 6.39 17.58 -22.62
C TYR A 130 5.13 16.74 -22.73
N ASN A 131 4.84 16.25 -23.94
CA ASN A 131 3.72 15.38 -24.22
C ASN A 131 4.21 13.94 -24.33
N THR A 132 3.66 13.08 -23.49
CA THR A 132 4.04 11.66 -23.43
C THR A 132 2.81 10.77 -23.55
N SER A 133 2.86 9.80 -24.45
CA SER A 133 1.80 8.80 -24.61
C SER A 133 1.86 7.68 -23.56
N VAL A 134 2.97 7.58 -22.83
CA VAL A 134 3.32 6.44 -21.96
C VAL A 134 3.49 6.84 -20.49
N ASN A 135 3.25 8.11 -20.12
CA ASN A 135 3.42 8.63 -18.76
C ASN A 135 4.82 8.32 -18.16
N TYR A 136 5.84 8.43 -19.01
CA TYR A 136 7.23 8.31 -18.64
C TYR A 136 7.91 9.66 -18.75
N LEU A 137 8.72 10.02 -17.75
CA LEU A 137 9.67 11.12 -17.83
C LEU A 137 10.89 10.78 -16.97
N SER A 138 12.09 10.81 -17.55
CA SER A 138 13.33 10.63 -16.80
C SER A 138 13.94 11.97 -16.39
N ARG A 139 14.49 12.04 -15.17
CA ARG A 139 15.33 13.18 -14.72
C ARG A 139 16.55 13.40 -15.62
N LEU A 140 17.01 12.37 -16.32
CA LEU A 140 18.20 12.45 -17.18
C LEU A 140 18.02 13.42 -18.34
N TYR A 141 16.80 13.59 -18.86
CA TYR A 141 16.53 14.52 -19.96
C TYR A 141 16.89 15.96 -19.66
N PHE A 142 16.78 16.36 -18.39
CA PHE A 142 17.05 17.72 -17.98
C PHE A 142 18.43 17.90 -17.33
N ARG A 143 19.29 16.86 -17.37
CA ARG A 143 20.61 16.89 -16.74
C ARG A 143 21.49 18.03 -17.26
N GLU A 144 21.51 18.28 -18.57
CA GLU A 144 22.33 19.36 -19.15
C GLU A 144 21.81 20.76 -18.77
N PHE A 145 20.52 20.90 -18.50
CA PHE A 145 19.92 22.15 -18.00
C PHE A 145 20.45 22.48 -16.61
N ILE A 146 20.65 21.46 -15.75
CA ILE A 146 21.26 21.64 -14.43
C ILE A 146 22.67 22.23 -14.54
N HIS A 147 23.49 21.70 -15.44
CA HIS A 147 24.87 22.16 -15.64
C HIS A 147 24.91 23.57 -16.24
N SER A 148 23.86 23.96 -16.95
CA SER A 148 23.77 25.24 -17.66
C SER A 148 22.90 26.29 -16.97
N ARG A 149 22.51 26.10 -15.69
CA ARG A 149 21.68 27.05 -14.92
C ARG A 149 22.24 28.48 -14.85
N LYS A 150 23.55 28.67 -15.07
CA LYS A 150 24.17 30.00 -15.14
C LYS A 150 23.94 30.70 -16.50
N ARG A 151 23.62 29.93 -17.54
CA ARG A 151 23.37 30.41 -18.91
C ARG A 151 21.89 30.58 -19.18
N VAL A 152 21.04 29.67 -18.69
CA VAL A 152 19.60 29.67 -19.01
C VAL A 152 18.75 29.77 -17.74
N ARG A 153 17.60 30.42 -17.86
CA ARG A 153 16.57 30.46 -16.83
C ARG A 153 15.44 29.49 -17.20
N LEU A 154 15.11 28.56 -16.29
CA LEU A 154 14.10 27.53 -16.51
C LEU A 154 12.79 27.97 -15.85
N CYS A 155 11.83 28.40 -16.66
CA CYS A 155 10.63 29.06 -16.14
C CYS A 155 9.49 28.08 -15.89
N GLU A 156 9.01 27.40 -16.93
CA GLU A 156 7.84 26.52 -16.81
C GLU A 156 8.07 25.15 -17.46
N LEU A 157 7.58 24.10 -16.81
CA LEU A 157 7.49 22.75 -17.37
C LEU A 157 6.04 22.27 -17.33
N TYR A 158 5.46 21.94 -18.48
CA TYR A 158 4.17 21.29 -18.60
C TYR A 158 4.39 19.83 -18.94
N ILE A 159 3.88 18.91 -18.13
CA ILE A 159 3.91 17.48 -18.40
C ILE A 159 2.48 17.04 -18.66
N ILE A 160 2.23 16.58 -19.88
CA ILE A 160 0.90 16.20 -20.36
C ILE A 160 0.93 14.70 -20.61
N GLY A 161 0.27 13.98 -19.71
CA GLY A 161 0.16 12.53 -19.75
C GLY A 161 -1.04 12.06 -20.57
N ASN A 162 -1.03 10.77 -20.90
CA ASN A 162 -2.17 10.06 -21.46
C ASN A 162 -3.12 9.65 -20.33
N SER A 163 -4.42 9.91 -20.49
CA SER A 163 -5.47 9.60 -19.50
C SER A 163 -5.74 8.10 -19.31
N LEU A 164 -5.10 7.23 -20.10
CA LEU A 164 -5.24 5.78 -19.97
C LEU A 164 -4.38 5.30 -18.80
N ILE A 165 -5.08 5.14 -17.67
CA ILE A 165 -4.60 4.67 -16.37
C ILE A 165 -3.85 3.34 -16.54
N GLY A 166 -2.54 3.37 -16.33
CA GLY A 166 -1.70 2.20 -16.12
C GLY A 166 -1.09 2.27 -14.72
N GLU A 167 -0.95 1.13 -14.05
CA GLU A 167 -0.52 1.05 -12.63
C GLU A 167 0.96 1.45 -12.37
N GLU A 168 1.72 1.81 -13.42
CA GLU A 168 3.16 2.09 -13.35
C GLU A 168 3.59 3.33 -14.17
N SER A 169 3.04 4.51 -13.86
CA SER A 169 3.61 5.76 -14.38
C SER A 169 4.99 6.02 -13.77
N MET A 170 6.01 6.17 -14.62
CA MET A 170 7.40 6.44 -14.24
C MET A 170 7.75 7.89 -14.58
N CYS A 171 7.08 8.82 -13.91
CA CYS A 171 7.41 10.24 -13.98
C CYS A 171 8.38 10.59 -12.87
N ASP A 172 9.67 10.69 -13.20
CA ASP A 172 10.71 11.16 -12.31
C ASP A 172 10.94 12.65 -12.53
N ILE A 173 10.33 13.47 -11.68
CA ILE A 173 10.36 14.93 -11.80
C ILE A 173 11.47 15.47 -10.93
N CYS A 174 12.42 16.16 -11.54
CA CYS A 174 13.36 17.02 -10.84
C CYS A 174 12.86 18.46 -11.04
N MET A 175 12.44 19.13 -9.97
CA MET A 175 11.96 20.51 -10.03
C MET A 175 13.12 21.46 -10.29
N LEU A 176 13.49 21.58 -11.56
CA LEU A 176 14.49 22.50 -12.08
C LEU A 176 13.87 23.81 -12.57
N PHE A 177 12.60 23.73 -12.96
CA PHE A 177 11.79 24.84 -13.41
C PHE A 177 11.11 25.50 -12.22
N GLU A 178 10.98 26.83 -12.27
CA GLU A 178 10.30 27.62 -11.25
C GLU A 178 8.86 27.12 -11.02
N ARG A 179 8.17 26.74 -12.12
CA ARG A 179 6.81 26.18 -12.07
C ARG A 179 6.72 24.89 -12.87
N THR A 180 6.07 23.89 -12.29
CA THR A 180 5.78 22.62 -12.96
C THR A 180 4.28 22.35 -12.96
N TYR A 181 3.70 22.11 -14.13
CA TYR A 181 2.28 21.83 -14.34
C TYR A 181 2.11 20.38 -14.79
N LEU A 182 1.26 19.63 -14.08
CA LEU A 182 0.95 18.24 -14.41
C LEU A 182 -0.49 18.13 -14.87
N GLN A 183 -0.68 17.66 -16.10
CA GLN A 183 -1.99 17.44 -16.69
C GLN A 183 -2.16 15.95 -16.99
N ASN A 184 -3.28 15.39 -16.54
CA ASN A 184 -3.62 13.96 -16.70
C ASN A 184 -2.57 12.99 -16.09
N ILE A 185 -1.90 13.42 -15.02
CA ILE A 185 -0.97 12.58 -14.24
C ILE A 185 -1.53 12.49 -12.83
N ASP A 186 -1.86 11.27 -12.39
CA ASP A 186 -2.37 10.98 -11.05
C ASP A 186 -1.28 10.50 -10.09
N THR A 187 -0.16 10.02 -10.61
CA THR A 187 0.91 9.39 -9.84
C THR A 187 2.29 9.85 -10.31
N ILE A 188 3.11 10.32 -9.38
CA ILE A 188 4.53 10.62 -9.61
C ILE A 188 5.37 9.53 -8.95
N PHE A 189 6.34 8.98 -9.68
CA PHE A 189 7.23 7.97 -9.12
C PHE A 189 8.22 8.62 -8.16
N SER A 190 9.00 9.60 -8.63
CA SER A 190 9.96 10.28 -7.77
C SER A 190 9.96 11.78 -8.03
N LEU A 191 9.68 12.58 -7.01
CA LEU A 191 9.72 14.04 -7.03
C LEU A 191 10.93 14.56 -6.25
N GLU A 192 11.78 15.36 -6.89
CA GLU A 192 12.95 15.99 -6.29
C GLU A 192 12.83 17.51 -6.32
N ILE A 193 12.75 18.14 -5.14
CA ILE A 193 12.57 19.58 -4.99
C ILE A 193 13.93 20.25 -4.79
N GLN A 194 14.27 21.20 -5.66
CA GLN A 194 15.57 21.89 -5.69
C GLN A 194 15.56 23.22 -4.95
N ASP A 195 14.52 24.04 -5.10
CA ASP A 195 14.39 25.38 -4.49
C ASP A 195 13.07 25.56 -3.73
N GLU A 196 13.01 26.56 -2.83
CA GLU A 196 11.85 26.88 -1.99
C GLU A 196 10.77 27.69 -2.71
N ASP A 197 11.15 28.46 -3.73
CA ASP A 197 10.24 29.25 -4.56
C ASP A 197 9.55 28.42 -5.66
N HIS A 198 9.80 27.12 -5.69
CA HIS A 198 9.29 26.21 -6.70
C HIS A 198 7.84 25.78 -6.42
N GLU A 199 7.00 25.80 -7.44
CA GLU A 199 5.58 25.45 -7.31
C GLU A 199 5.18 24.30 -8.26
N ILE A 200 4.34 23.39 -7.75
CA ILE A 200 3.72 22.33 -8.56
C ILE A 200 2.21 22.55 -8.65
N PHE A 201 1.71 22.59 -9.87
CA PHE A 201 0.28 22.69 -10.20
C PHE A 201 -0.21 21.35 -10.74
N ALA A 202 -0.91 20.58 -9.90
CA ALA A 202 -1.34 19.23 -10.27
C ALA A 202 -2.70 18.90 -9.62
N THR A 203 -3.79 19.25 -10.31
CA THR A 203 -5.15 19.12 -9.76
C THR A 203 -5.61 17.67 -9.62
N SER A 204 -5.10 16.76 -10.46
CA SER A 204 -5.46 15.34 -10.44
C SER A 204 -4.44 14.45 -9.71
N LEU A 205 -3.35 15.02 -9.19
CA LEU A 205 -2.31 14.25 -8.52
C LEU A 205 -2.85 13.64 -7.22
N ALA A 206 -2.85 12.31 -7.15
CA ALA A 206 -3.31 11.53 -6.01
C ALA A 206 -2.14 10.97 -5.20
N THR A 207 -1.04 10.57 -5.84
CA THR A 207 0.06 9.86 -5.17
C THR A 207 1.44 10.35 -5.60
N ILE A 208 2.32 10.55 -4.62
CA ILE A 208 3.77 10.70 -4.81
C ILE A 208 4.45 9.50 -4.14
N LYS A 209 5.11 8.63 -4.92
CA LYS A 209 5.76 7.45 -4.33
C LYS A 209 7.02 7.82 -3.56
N GLU A 210 7.87 8.68 -4.12
CA GLU A 210 9.09 9.16 -3.46
C GLU A 210 9.19 10.69 -3.50
N LEU A 211 9.36 11.32 -2.34
CA LEU A 211 9.54 12.76 -2.21
C LEU A 211 10.91 13.07 -1.59
N ASN A 212 11.77 13.68 -2.39
CA ASN A 212 13.11 14.08 -2.00
C ASN A 212 13.24 15.60 -2.01
N SER A 213 13.63 16.18 -0.87
CA SER A 213 13.94 17.60 -0.79
C SER A 213 15.42 17.79 -0.48
N ILE A 214 16.14 18.46 -1.38
CA ILE A 214 17.58 18.75 -1.21
C ILE A 214 17.82 19.81 -0.14
N SER A 215 16.85 20.72 0.06
CA SER A 215 16.99 21.80 1.04
C SER A 215 16.12 21.49 2.24
N SER A 216 16.74 21.55 3.41
CA SER A 216 16.03 21.43 4.68
C SER A 216 15.15 22.63 4.99
N LYS A 217 15.33 23.78 4.30
CA LYS A 217 14.58 25.02 4.56
C LYS A 217 13.13 25.03 4.05
N LYS A 218 12.70 24.03 3.28
CA LYS A 218 11.46 24.05 2.50
C LYS A 218 10.24 23.61 3.28
N ASP A 219 9.19 24.41 3.38
CA ASP A 219 7.87 23.92 3.81
C ASP A 219 7.16 23.26 2.62
N LEU A 220 6.94 21.94 2.70
CA LEU A 220 6.27 21.19 1.63
C LEU A 220 4.84 21.67 1.38
N SER A 221 4.20 22.23 2.42
CA SER A 221 2.85 22.80 2.33
C SER A 221 2.71 23.85 1.21
N GLN A 222 3.72 24.69 0.97
CA GLN A 222 3.64 25.74 -0.05
C GLN A 222 3.89 25.16 -1.45
N ILE A 223 4.90 24.31 -1.60
CA ILE A 223 5.28 23.72 -2.89
C ILE A 223 4.15 22.87 -3.48
N LEU A 224 3.41 22.16 -2.63
CA LEU A 224 2.30 21.28 -2.99
C LEU A 224 0.92 21.91 -2.75
N ILE A 225 0.83 23.23 -2.51
CA ILE A 225 -0.45 23.90 -2.21
C ILE A 225 -1.48 23.76 -3.34
N ASN A 226 -1.00 23.66 -4.59
CA ASN A 226 -1.83 23.52 -5.78
C ASN A 226 -2.04 22.04 -6.18
N CYS A 227 -1.94 21.12 -5.22
CA CYS A 227 -2.22 19.68 -5.37
C CYS A 227 -3.39 19.22 -4.47
N PRO A 228 -4.63 19.71 -4.72
CA PRO A 228 -5.76 19.54 -3.79
C PRO A 228 -6.24 18.09 -3.63
N SER A 229 -5.94 17.22 -4.59
CA SER A 229 -6.36 15.81 -4.61
C SER A 229 -5.31 14.84 -4.06
N LEU A 230 -4.20 15.35 -3.49
CA LEU A 230 -3.12 14.52 -2.97
C LEU A 230 -3.61 13.66 -1.80
N LEU A 231 -3.62 12.34 -2.01
CA LEU A 231 -4.04 11.34 -1.03
C LEU A 231 -2.83 10.77 -0.28
N SER A 232 -1.74 10.44 -0.97
CA SER A 232 -0.59 9.77 -0.34
C SER A 232 0.77 10.31 -0.77
N ILE A 233 1.69 10.33 0.19
CA ILE A 233 3.14 10.45 -0.01
C ILE A 233 3.79 9.21 0.60
N ASP A 234 4.21 8.26 -0.25
CA ASP A 234 4.54 6.91 0.21
C ASP A 234 5.92 6.81 0.85
N SER A 235 6.85 7.70 0.48
CA SER A 235 8.19 7.85 1.08
C SER A 235 8.62 9.32 1.07
N CYS A 236 8.96 9.86 2.24
CA CYS A 236 9.56 11.18 2.41
C CYS A 236 10.61 11.11 3.53
N ASN A 237 11.80 11.67 3.31
CA ASN A 237 12.83 11.69 4.34
C ASN A 237 12.44 12.62 5.50
N PHE A 238 12.90 12.33 6.71
CA PHE A 238 12.79 13.29 7.82
C PHE A 238 13.53 14.61 7.50
N PRO A 239 12.90 15.77 7.72
CA PRO A 239 13.49 17.06 7.40
C PRO A 239 14.59 17.47 8.38
N CYS A 240 15.80 17.74 7.89
CA CYS A 240 16.95 18.11 8.73
C CYS A 240 17.15 19.64 8.83
N ARG A 241 16.31 20.38 9.58
CA ARG A 241 16.53 21.83 9.87
C ARG A 241 17.41 22.06 11.12
N PHE A 242 17.95 23.28 11.25
CA PHE A 242 18.49 23.75 12.52
C PHE A 242 17.35 23.85 13.56
N ALA A 243 17.61 23.38 14.78
CA ALA A 243 16.62 23.34 15.86
C ALA A 243 16.04 24.74 16.17
N GLY A 244 14.71 24.85 16.27
CA GLY A 244 14.01 26.08 16.69
C GLY A 244 12.86 26.51 15.77
N GLU A 245 12.80 26.01 14.54
CA GLU A 245 11.71 26.30 13.58
C GLU A 245 10.77 25.10 13.41
N SER A 246 9.54 25.36 12.97
CA SER A 246 8.59 24.33 12.57
C SER A 246 8.71 24.05 11.07
N TYR A 247 8.56 22.79 10.69
CA TYR A 247 8.57 22.30 9.31
C TYR A 247 7.18 21.80 8.95
N LYS A 248 6.50 22.45 8.01
CA LYS A 248 5.13 22.09 7.62
C LYS A 248 5.10 21.08 6.49
N LEU A 249 4.47 19.94 6.75
CA LEU A 249 4.19 18.91 5.75
C LEU A 249 3.05 19.35 4.81
N ALA A 250 2.95 18.72 3.65
CA ALA A 250 1.85 18.94 2.73
C ALA A 250 0.56 18.25 3.20
N LYS A 251 -0.58 18.84 2.86
CA LYS A 251 -1.90 18.24 3.07
C LYS A 251 -2.01 16.93 2.29
N CYS A 252 -2.31 15.84 3.00
CA CYS A 252 -2.56 14.53 2.43
C CYS A 252 -3.30 13.63 3.43
N GLU A 253 -3.79 12.48 3.00
CA GLU A 253 -4.39 11.51 3.92
C GLU A 253 -3.31 10.66 4.59
N ASN A 254 -2.31 10.21 3.83
CA ASN A 254 -1.31 9.24 4.25
C ASN A 254 0.11 9.73 3.97
N ILE A 255 1.00 9.59 4.95
CA ILE A 255 2.43 9.92 4.77
C ILE A 255 3.35 8.92 5.47
N THR A 256 4.47 8.60 4.82
CA THR A 256 5.59 7.88 5.43
C THR A 256 6.78 8.82 5.61
N LEU A 257 7.32 8.87 6.83
CA LEU A 257 8.58 9.55 7.14
C LEU A 257 9.70 8.52 7.37
N GLU A 258 10.77 8.61 6.58
CA GLU A 258 11.84 7.62 6.52
C GLU A 258 13.21 8.17 6.93
N PHE A 259 14.09 7.26 7.35
CA PHE A 259 15.49 7.51 7.71
C PHE A 259 15.69 8.39 8.95
N PHE A 260 14.82 8.28 9.96
CA PHE A 260 15.06 8.94 11.25
C PHE A 260 16.39 8.51 11.89
N ASN A 261 17.15 9.47 12.42
CA ASN A 261 18.42 9.23 13.09
C ASN A 261 18.52 10.06 14.38
N ASN A 262 18.70 9.39 15.52
CA ASN A 262 18.80 10.01 16.84
C ASN A 262 19.90 11.07 16.97
N ASP A 263 21.00 10.93 16.21
CA ASP A 263 22.15 11.84 16.29
C ASP A 263 21.89 13.17 15.54
N VAL A 264 20.77 13.27 14.85
CA VAL A 264 20.34 14.46 14.10
C VAL A 264 19.34 15.25 14.96
N ARG A 265 19.50 16.58 14.96
CA ARG A 265 18.51 17.48 15.55
C ARG A 265 17.43 17.77 14.51
N TYR A 266 16.18 17.47 14.84
CA TYR A 266 15.03 17.70 13.98
C TYR A 266 14.23 18.94 14.43
N PRO A 267 13.63 19.70 13.48
CA PRO A 267 12.65 20.74 13.77
C PRO A 267 11.37 20.14 14.37
N VAL A 268 10.44 21.00 14.76
CA VAL A 268 9.06 20.57 15.05
C VAL A 268 8.36 20.26 13.72
N ILE A 269 8.01 19.01 13.49
CA ILE A 269 7.33 18.58 12.26
C ILE A 269 5.83 18.79 12.46
N ASP A 270 5.28 19.76 11.73
CA ASP A 270 3.85 20.08 11.71
C ASP A 270 3.16 19.26 10.61
N GLY A 271 2.47 18.21 11.02
CA GLY A 271 1.62 17.35 10.21
C GLY A 271 0.13 17.56 10.49
N THR A 272 -0.28 18.77 10.90
CA THR A 272 -1.69 19.09 11.21
C THR A 272 -2.65 18.83 10.04
N GLU A 273 -2.18 18.96 8.80
CA GLU A 273 -2.97 18.72 7.59
C GLU A 273 -2.93 17.26 7.10
N VAL A 274 -2.29 16.36 7.85
CA VAL A 274 -2.31 14.91 7.59
C VAL A 274 -3.43 14.25 8.38
N THR A 275 -4.35 13.55 7.70
CA THR A 275 -5.66 13.21 8.31
C THR A 275 -5.96 11.74 8.56
N ASN A 276 -5.24 10.79 7.95
CA ASN A 276 -5.56 9.36 8.04
C ASN A 276 -4.46 8.54 8.70
N SER A 277 -3.30 8.39 8.03
CA SER A 277 -2.23 7.52 8.52
C SER A 277 -0.85 8.16 8.47
N LEU A 278 -0.02 7.79 9.45
CA LEU A 278 1.40 8.15 9.53
C LEU A 278 2.21 6.88 9.70
N THR A 279 3.21 6.69 8.85
CA THR A 279 4.23 5.65 9.02
C THR A 279 5.57 6.29 9.38
N LEU A 280 6.21 5.82 10.44
CA LEU A 280 7.54 6.25 10.86
C LEU A 280 8.54 5.12 10.66
N GLU A 281 9.61 5.40 9.93
CA GLU A 281 10.69 4.47 9.65
C GLU A 281 12.05 5.05 10.08
N PRO A 282 12.75 4.42 11.03
CA PRO A 282 14.09 4.84 11.39
C PRO A 282 15.13 4.38 10.38
N SER A 283 16.30 5.02 10.43
CA SER A 283 17.47 4.56 9.71
C SER A 283 17.88 3.15 10.19
N LEU A 284 18.50 2.38 9.29
CA LEU A 284 18.94 1.00 9.58
C LEU A 284 19.88 0.89 10.80
N ARG A 285 20.62 1.96 11.11
CA ARG A 285 21.65 2.00 12.16
C ARG A 285 21.10 2.37 13.55
N SER A 286 19.84 2.79 13.67
CA SER A 286 19.27 3.31 14.92
C SER A 286 18.73 2.18 15.80
N ASN A 287 19.46 1.81 16.87
CA ASN A 287 19.08 0.69 17.75
C ASN A 287 18.03 1.08 18.84
N ASN A 288 18.06 2.31 19.35
CA ASN A 288 17.11 2.83 20.36
C ASN A 288 16.48 4.12 19.84
N VAL A 289 15.39 4.02 19.09
CA VAL A 289 14.86 5.16 18.32
C VAL A 289 14.11 6.13 19.23
N GLU A 290 14.41 7.42 19.15
CA GLU A 290 13.68 8.45 19.90
C GLU A 290 13.03 9.43 18.92
N PHE A 291 11.79 9.15 18.50
CA PHE A 291 11.04 10.12 17.67
C PHE A 291 10.70 11.34 18.51
N LYS A 292 11.05 12.54 18.01
CA LYS A 292 10.85 13.80 18.74
C LYS A 292 10.13 14.85 17.91
N ASN A 293 9.43 15.75 18.58
CA ASN A 293 8.84 16.97 18.02
C ASN A 293 7.87 16.71 16.85
N LEU A 294 6.97 15.73 17.00
CA LEU A 294 6.02 15.34 15.96
C LEU A 294 4.60 15.82 16.29
N GLU A 295 4.05 16.74 15.51
CA GLU A 295 2.70 17.30 15.69
C GLU A 295 1.73 16.74 14.64
N PHE A 296 1.01 15.67 14.97
CA PHE A 296 0.04 15.00 14.08
C PHE A 296 -1.33 14.80 14.77
N PRO A 297 -2.01 15.89 15.19
CA PRO A 297 -3.24 15.79 15.99
C PRO A 297 -4.43 15.20 15.23
N ASN A 298 -4.36 15.10 13.89
CA ASN A 298 -5.47 14.65 13.05
C ASN A 298 -5.33 13.21 12.52
N VAL A 299 -4.18 12.58 12.68
CA VAL A 299 -3.91 11.21 12.23
C VAL A 299 -4.69 10.21 13.08
N LYS A 300 -5.27 9.20 12.43
CA LYS A 300 -6.04 8.11 13.09
C LYS A 300 -5.23 6.84 13.30
N SER A 301 -4.25 6.59 12.43
CA SER A 301 -3.40 5.40 12.48
C SER A 301 -1.92 5.75 12.47
N LEU A 302 -1.18 5.20 13.42
CA LEU A 302 0.28 5.30 13.50
C LEU A 302 0.92 3.93 13.30
N THR A 303 1.86 3.84 12.36
CA THR A 303 2.62 2.61 12.09
C THR A 303 4.11 2.86 12.26
N LEU A 304 4.79 2.00 13.02
CA LEU A 304 6.25 1.95 13.12
C LEU A 304 6.77 0.83 12.22
N ARG A 305 7.51 1.18 11.17
CA ARG A 305 8.13 0.21 10.27
C ARG A 305 9.59 0.04 10.65
N LEU A 306 9.88 -1.00 11.43
CA LEU A 306 11.25 -1.40 11.74
C LEU A 306 11.70 -2.50 10.78
N LYS A 307 12.83 -2.26 10.09
CA LYS A 307 13.40 -3.21 9.12
C LYS A 307 14.04 -4.44 9.76
N ASP A 308 14.20 -4.47 11.09
CA ASP A 308 14.90 -5.53 11.78
C ASP A 308 13.99 -6.49 12.56
N SER A 309 14.59 -7.64 12.83
CA SER A 309 13.92 -8.80 13.43
C SER A 309 14.01 -8.86 14.95
N MET A 310 14.47 -7.77 15.55
CA MET A 310 14.80 -7.64 16.95
C MET A 310 13.86 -6.65 17.63
N SER A 311 13.72 -6.81 18.95
CA SER A 311 12.91 -5.91 19.75
C SER A 311 13.68 -4.62 19.96
N ARG A 312 13.16 -3.50 19.43
CA ARG A 312 13.73 -2.17 19.68
C ARG A 312 12.87 -1.42 20.68
N SER A 313 13.54 -0.74 21.61
CA SER A 313 12.89 0.28 22.42
C SER A 313 12.74 1.55 21.58
N VAL A 314 11.53 2.09 21.56
CA VAL A 314 11.18 3.32 20.85
C VAL A 314 10.62 4.30 21.87
N ARG A 315 11.08 5.55 21.81
CA ARG A 315 10.57 6.64 22.65
C ARG A 315 9.85 7.67 21.79
N LEU A 316 8.78 8.22 22.34
CA LEU A 316 8.06 9.36 21.78
C LEU A 316 8.27 10.54 22.71
N ILE A 317 8.90 11.60 22.22
CA ILE A 317 9.26 12.77 23.04
C ILE A 317 8.65 14.00 22.38
N ASP A 318 7.89 14.80 23.15
CA ASP A 318 7.25 16.02 22.64
C ASP A 318 6.46 15.76 21.34
N CYS A 319 5.64 14.70 21.36
CA CYS A 319 4.80 14.30 20.24
C CYS A 319 3.32 14.53 20.56
N ASN A 320 2.50 14.79 19.54
CA ASN A 320 1.07 14.99 19.66
C ASN A 320 0.32 14.15 18.64
N PHE A 321 -0.33 13.11 19.14
CA PHE A 321 -1.04 12.09 18.37
C PHE A 321 -2.50 11.95 18.85
N LYS A 322 -3.13 13.10 19.15
CA LYS A 322 -4.42 13.18 19.84
C LYS A 322 -5.56 12.29 19.29
N LYS A 323 -5.61 12.06 17.98
CA LYS A 323 -6.67 11.26 17.32
C LYS A 323 -6.23 9.85 16.93
N VAL A 324 -5.01 9.43 17.30
CA VAL A 324 -4.53 8.09 16.96
C VAL A 324 -5.30 7.06 17.80
N GLU A 325 -6.08 6.24 17.11
CA GLU A 325 -6.85 5.14 17.68
C GLU A 325 -6.23 3.77 17.34
N ILE A 326 -5.46 3.70 16.26
CA ILE A 326 -4.84 2.49 15.73
C ILE A 326 -3.32 2.63 15.79
N LEU A 327 -2.68 1.77 16.57
CA LEU A 327 -1.23 1.74 16.70
C LEU A 327 -0.67 0.40 16.20
N ASN A 328 0.24 0.45 15.22
CA ASN A 328 1.00 -0.71 14.79
C ASN A 328 2.48 -0.50 15.13
N ILE A 329 2.99 -1.22 16.12
CA ILE A 329 4.37 -1.06 16.58
C ILE A 329 5.33 -2.09 15.99
N GLY A 330 4.85 -3.03 15.16
CA GLY A 330 5.66 -4.13 14.67
C GLY A 330 6.34 -4.87 15.83
N SER A 331 7.65 -5.07 15.75
CA SER A 331 8.45 -5.71 16.81
C SER A 331 8.97 -4.73 17.87
N SER A 332 8.46 -3.49 17.94
CA SER A 332 8.96 -2.47 18.87
C SER A 332 8.32 -2.55 20.25
N ILE A 333 8.89 -1.84 21.21
CA ILE A 333 8.30 -1.52 22.51
C ILE A 333 8.32 0.01 22.68
N ILE A 334 7.18 0.61 23.01
CA ILE A 334 7.07 2.04 23.38
C ILE A 334 6.58 2.11 24.81
N SER A 335 7.18 2.92 25.69
CA SER A 335 6.64 3.09 27.04
C SER A 335 5.15 3.49 27.00
N TRP A 336 4.32 2.89 27.85
CA TRP A 336 2.91 3.30 27.95
C TRP A 336 2.77 4.76 28.37
N ASP A 337 3.69 5.27 29.19
CA ASP A 337 3.73 6.68 29.56
C ASP A 337 4.02 7.57 28.34
N ASP A 338 4.91 7.17 27.43
CA ASP A 338 5.20 7.93 26.21
C ASP A 338 3.97 7.98 25.28
N ILE A 339 3.20 6.88 25.20
CA ILE A 339 1.94 6.82 24.45
C ILE A 339 0.89 7.78 25.06
N ILE A 340 0.73 7.75 26.39
CA ILE A 340 -0.21 8.62 27.12
C ILE A 340 0.22 10.09 27.01
N ASN A 341 1.50 10.39 27.20
CA ASN A 341 2.06 11.74 27.11
C ASN A 341 1.97 12.29 25.69
N SER A 342 1.90 11.42 24.68
CA SER A 342 1.63 11.81 23.29
C SER A 342 0.13 11.99 22.98
N PHE A 343 -0.73 11.98 23.99
CA PHE A 343 -2.19 12.18 23.90
C PHE A 343 -2.97 11.13 23.09
N MET A 344 -2.43 9.93 22.88
CA MET A 344 -3.15 8.87 22.14
C MET A 344 -4.30 8.26 22.96
N ASP A 345 -5.39 7.87 22.28
CA ASP A 345 -6.50 7.10 22.87
C ASP A 345 -6.73 5.81 22.06
N LEU A 346 -6.00 4.75 22.44
CA LEU A 346 -5.91 3.54 21.63
C LEU A 346 -7.14 2.65 21.74
N ASN A 347 -7.74 2.34 20.59
CA ASN A 347 -8.78 1.32 20.42
C ASN A 347 -8.24 0.02 19.81
N SER A 348 -7.16 0.11 19.02
CA SER A 348 -6.60 -0.97 18.22
C SER A 348 -5.09 -1.02 18.32
N LEU A 349 -4.54 -2.22 18.53
CA LEU A 349 -3.10 -2.46 18.64
C LEU A 349 -2.68 -3.63 17.74
N SER A 350 -1.64 -3.40 16.92
CA SER A 350 -0.94 -4.45 16.18
C SER A 350 0.51 -4.56 16.67
N ILE A 351 0.90 -5.76 17.08
CA ILE A 351 2.22 -6.06 17.65
C ILE A 351 2.77 -7.38 17.12
N ASN A 352 4.09 -7.44 16.97
CA ASN A 352 4.86 -8.64 16.67
C ASN A 352 5.61 -9.11 17.93
N ILE A 353 5.13 -10.20 18.55
CA ILE A 353 5.70 -10.71 19.81
C ILE A 353 6.79 -11.76 19.50
N ILE A 354 8.03 -11.35 19.73
CA ILE A 354 9.25 -12.15 19.55
C ILE A 354 9.98 -12.45 20.87
N ASN A 355 9.69 -11.73 21.97
CA ASN A 355 10.35 -11.97 23.26
C ASN A 355 9.40 -11.78 24.47
N ASN A 356 9.91 -12.12 25.65
CA ASN A 356 9.19 -11.98 26.93
C ASN A 356 8.90 -10.52 27.29
N GLU A 357 9.81 -9.61 26.97
CA GLU A 357 9.68 -8.19 27.31
C GLU A 357 8.44 -7.56 26.68
N GLN A 358 8.19 -7.81 25.38
CA GLN A 358 7.01 -7.35 24.65
C GLN A 358 5.72 -7.94 25.21
N TYR A 359 5.76 -9.21 25.64
CA TYR A 359 4.63 -9.84 26.29
C TYR A 359 4.32 -9.16 27.63
N LEU A 360 5.33 -8.95 28.49
CA LEU A 360 5.21 -8.21 29.75
C LEU A 360 4.73 -6.78 29.55
N TRP A 361 5.20 -6.13 28.49
CA TRP A 361 4.74 -4.82 28.08
C TRP A 361 3.25 -4.82 27.75
N LEU A 362 2.78 -5.78 26.92
CA LEU A 362 1.35 -5.91 26.58
C LEU A 362 0.49 -6.17 27.82
N GLN A 363 0.99 -6.92 28.82
CA GLN A 363 0.26 -7.15 30.07
C GLN A 363 0.00 -5.86 30.86
N LYS A 364 0.89 -4.88 30.73
CA LYS A 364 0.82 -3.59 31.44
C LYS A 364 0.01 -2.53 30.68
N CYS A 365 -0.68 -2.92 29.60
CA CYS A 365 -1.47 -1.99 28.80
C CYS A 365 -2.53 -1.27 29.66
N PRO A 366 -2.50 0.08 29.72
CA PRO A 366 -3.48 0.85 30.48
C PRO A 366 -4.78 1.11 29.70
N PHE A 367 -4.80 0.83 28.39
CA PHE A 367 -5.93 1.10 27.50
C PHE A 367 -6.94 -0.05 27.46
N LYS A 368 -8.21 0.29 27.22
CA LYS A 368 -9.28 -0.69 26.96
C LYS A 368 -9.36 -0.96 25.46
N LEU A 369 -8.46 -1.80 24.96
CA LEU A 369 -8.37 -2.13 23.54
C LEU A 369 -9.58 -2.96 23.08
N LYS A 370 -10.21 -2.54 21.98
CA LYS A 370 -11.26 -3.31 21.29
C LYS A 370 -10.65 -4.40 20.41
N PHE A 371 -9.58 -4.07 19.70
CA PHE A 371 -8.93 -4.96 18.75
C PHE A 371 -7.45 -5.13 19.06
N VAL A 372 -6.98 -6.37 19.06
CA VAL A 372 -5.55 -6.68 19.14
C VAL A 372 -5.17 -7.69 18.06
N ASN A 373 -4.19 -7.32 17.24
CA ASN A 373 -3.59 -8.20 16.25
C ASN A 373 -2.17 -8.60 16.68
N ILE A 374 -1.95 -9.91 16.84
CA ILE A 374 -0.66 -10.46 17.24
C ILE A 374 -0.03 -11.20 16.07
N THR A 375 1.10 -10.69 15.61
CA THR A 375 1.91 -11.27 14.55
C THR A 375 3.24 -11.81 15.10
N SER A 376 3.99 -12.56 14.28
CA SER A 376 5.37 -13.01 14.55
C SER A 376 6.19 -12.98 13.27
N GLN A 377 7.52 -12.86 13.33
CA GLN A 377 8.32 -13.14 12.13
C GLN A 377 8.45 -14.65 11.86
N GLU A 378 8.83 -15.03 10.63
CA GLU A 378 9.23 -16.40 10.29
C GLU A 378 10.64 -16.65 10.84
N LYS A 379 10.75 -17.16 12.08
CA LYS A 379 12.00 -17.72 12.60
C LYS A 379 11.76 -19.12 13.14
N GLU A 380 12.81 -19.93 13.19
CA GLU A 380 12.71 -21.28 13.76
C GLU A 380 12.44 -21.21 15.28
N PHE A 381 11.60 -22.11 15.78
CA PHE A 381 11.13 -22.12 17.17
C PHE A 381 12.28 -22.12 18.20
N ALA A 382 13.41 -22.75 17.88
CA ALA A 382 14.58 -22.85 18.74
C ALA A 382 15.25 -21.50 19.07
N TYR A 383 15.02 -20.47 18.27
CA TYR A 383 15.62 -19.14 18.47
C TYR A 383 14.80 -18.21 19.36
N TYR A 384 13.60 -18.61 19.79
CA TYR A 384 12.78 -17.77 20.66
C TYR A 384 13.13 -18.00 22.13
N PRO A 385 13.33 -16.92 22.91
CA PRO A 385 13.56 -17.05 24.33
C PRO A 385 12.35 -17.72 24.97
N LEU A 386 12.57 -18.91 25.51
CA LEU A 386 11.55 -19.71 26.18
C LEU A 386 11.16 -19.00 27.48
N PRO A 387 9.93 -18.49 27.59
CA PRO A 387 9.60 -17.71 28.76
C PRO A 387 9.27 -18.61 29.95
N VAL A 388 9.78 -18.21 31.12
CA VAL A 388 9.37 -18.75 32.43
C VAL A 388 8.16 -17.94 32.87
N TYR A 389 6.94 -18.50 32.79
CA TYR A 389 5.74 -17.81 33.26
C TYR A 389 4.99 -18.62 34.32
N ASN A 390 4.83 -17.99 35.49
CA ASN A 390 3.99 -18.42 36.60
C ASN A 390 2.85 -17.44 36.93
N ASN A 391 2.68 -16.34 36.18
CA ASN A 391 1.71 -15.30 36.52
C ASN A 391 0.69 -15.02 35.41
N GLN A 392 -0.57 -14.91 35.85
CA GLN A 392 -1.80 -14.78 35.07
C GLN A 392 -1.95 -13.40 34.43
N LEU A 393 -2.26 -13.36 33.13
CA LEU A 393 -2.59 -12.17 32.35
C LEU A 393 -4.06 -11.79 32.56
N ARG A 394 -4.40 -10.52 32.84
CA ARG A 394 -5.78 -10.01 32.81
C ARG A 394 -5.88 -8.90 31.77
N LEU A 395 -6.19 -9.25 30.52
CA LEU A 395 -6.55 -8.28 29.49
C LEU A 395 -7.98 -8.56 29.03
N SER A 396 -8.79 -7.52 28.78
CA SER A 396 -10.16 -7.66 28.28
C SER A 396 -10.24 -7.05 26.88
N PHE A 397 -10.55 -7.88 25.88
CA PHE A 397 -10.63 -7.49 24.48
C PHE A 397 -11.99 -7.90 23.90
N GLU A 398 -12.51 -7.11 22.95
CA GLU A 398 -13.69 -7.50 22.18
C GLU A 398 -13.31 -8.50 21.08
N THR A 399 -12.22 -8.21 20.36
CA THR A 399 -11.72 -9.06 19.27
C THR A 399 -10.21 -9.27 19.35
N ILE A 400 -9.78 -10.53 19.19
CA ILE A 400 -8.36 -10.88 19.07
C ILE A 400 -8.10 -11.62 17.76
N SER A 401 -7.03 -11.25 17.06
CA SER A 401 -6.62 -11.87 15.80
C SER A 401 -5.25 -12.53 15.95
N PHE A 402 -5.17 -13.81 15.55
CA PHE A 402 -3.96 -14.60 15.47
C PHE A 402 -3.79 -15.17 14.07
N ASP A 403 -2.61 -14.99 13.52
CA ASP A 403 -2.21 -15.67 12.31
C ASP A 403 -1.33 -16.88 12.69
N LEU A 404 -1.76 -18.13 12.63
CA LEU A 404 -0.96 -19.31 12.99
C LEU A 404 -0.12 -19.82 11.81
N ILE A 405 1.09 -19.26 11.67
CA ILE A 405 2.01 -19.55 10.55
C ILE A 405 3.18 -20.45 10.97
N ASN A 406 3.49 -20.52 12.27
CA ASN A 406 4.57 -21.35 12.80
C ASN A 406 4.24 -21.88 14.21
N PRO A 407 5.02 -22.85 14.74
CA PRO A 407 4.79 -23.42 16.07
C PRO A 407 4.91 -22.41 17.21
N TRP A 408 5.67 -21.32 17.03
CA TRP A 408 5.77 -20.25 18.03
C TRP A 408 4.45 -19.49 18.16
N ARG A 409 3.76 -19.21 17.06
CA ARG A 409 2.43 -18.59 17.11
C ARG A 409 1.37 -19.51 17.71
N CYS A 410 1.48 -20.83 17.48
CA CYS A 410 0.64 -21.82 18.17
C CYS A 410 0.94 -21.82 19.69
N TYR A 411 2.20 -21.67 20.07
CA TYR A 411 2.60 -21.53 21.47
C TYR A 411 2.06 -20.26 22.12
N LEU A 412 2.23 -19.12 21.46
CA LEU A 412 1.67 -17.86 21.91
C LEU A 412 0.15 -17.95 22.03
N PHE A 413 -0.55 -18.55 21.07
CA PHE A 413 -2.00 -18.77 21.14
C PHE A 413 -2.41 -19.55 22.39
N ASN A 414 -1.70 -20.64 22.72
CA ASN A 414 -2.00 -21.46 23.90
C ASN A 414 -1.58 -20.82 25.23
N LYS A 415 -0.55 -19.98 25.22
CA LYS A 415 0.02 -19.35 26.44
C LYS A 415 -0.55 -17.99 26.74
N ILE A 416 -0.97 -17.25 25.71
CA ILE A 416 -1.92 -16.15 25.84
C ILE A 416 -3.23 -16.85 26.20
N SER A 417 -3.30 -17.21 27.48
CA SER A 417 -4.43 -17.87 28.10
C SER A 417 -5.61 -16.92 28.02
N LEU A 418 -6.31 -17.05 26.91
CA LEU A 418 -7.74 -17.19 26.78
C LEU A 418 -8.43 -17.61 28.12
N ASP A 419 -7.84 -18.47 28.96
CA ASP A 419 -8.43 -18.90 30.26
C ASP A 419 -8.53 -17.80 31.32
N ASN A 420 -7.84 -16.65 31.14
CA ASN A 420 -7.86 -15.54 32.11
C ASN A 420 -8.52 -14.26 31.58
N ILE A 421 -9.13 -14.31 30.38
CA ILE A 421 -9.87 -13.20 29.82
C ILE A 421 -11.34 -13.39 30.18
N LYS A 422 -11.95 -12.41 30.86
CA LYS A 422 -13.41 -12.36 30.99
C LYS A 422 -13.99 -12.28 29.57
N VAL A 423 -14.55 -13.39 29.10
CA VAL A 423 -15.37 -13.57 27.88
C VAL A 423 -14.89 -12.71 26.70
N ILE A 424 -13.98 -13.24 25.88
CA ILE A 424 -13.75 -12.66 24.55
C ILE A 424 -15.01 -12.86 23.71
N ASP A 425 -15.46 -11.78 23.06
CA ASP A 425 -16.60 -11.86 22.17
C ASP A 425 -16.22 -12.56 20.86
N THR A 426 -15.08 -12.22 20.24
CA THR A 426 -14.64 -12.85 18.97
C THR A 426 -13.13 -13.15 18.91
N ALA A 427 -12.76 -14.38 18.55
CA ALA A 427 -11.39 -14.75 18.19
C ALA A 427 -11.29 -15.05 16.69
N ILE A 428 -10.29 -14.48 16.01
CA ILE A 428 -10.00 -14.73 14.59
C ILE A 428 -8.67 -15.49 14.51
N VAL A 429 -8.66 -16.64 13.85
CA VAL A 429 -7.53 -17.54 13.75
C VAL A 429 -7.27 -17.89 12.29
N ASN A 430 -6.13 -17.45 11.75
CA ASN A 430 -5.77 -17.69 10.35
C ASN A 430 -4.65 -18.73 10.26
N ILE A 431 -4.90 -19.90 9.69
CA ILE A 431 -4.00 -21.06 9.73
C ILE A 431 -3.28 -21.26 8.40
N SER A 432 -1.94 -21.46 8.43
CA SER A 432 -1.15 -21.88 7.26
C SER A 432 -0.51 -23.26 7.48
N ASN A 433 -1.12 -24.31 6.94
CA ASN A 433 -0.67 -25.69 7.15
C ASN A 433 0.74 -25.96 6.60
N GLU A 434 1.10 -25.39 5.45
CA GLU A 434 2.38 -25.67 4.79
C GLU A 434 3.59 -25.20 5.63
N LEU A 435 3.50 -23.97 6.16
CA LEU A 435 4.58 -23.36 6.94
C LEU A 435 4.69 -23.97 8.34
N VAL A 436 3.55 -24.32 8.93
CA VAL A 436 3.50 -25.03 10.21
C VAL A 436 4.17 -26.42 10.09
N ASN A 437 3.83 -27.21 9.08
CA ASN A 437 4.35 -28.58 8.91
C ASN A 437 5.86 -28.62 8.64
N ARG A 438 6.37 -27.68 7.83
CA ARG A 438 7.82 -27.54 7.57
C ARG A 438 8.62 -27.32 8.86
N THR A 439 8.02 -26.70 9.87
CA THR A 439 8.72 -26.32 11.11
C THR A 439 8.64 -27.41 12.19
N LEU A 440 7.58 -28.21 12.18
CA LEU A 440 7.36 -29.33 13.11
C LEU A 440 8.38 -30.46 12.94
N SER A 441 8.64 -30.86 11.70
CA SER A 441 9.56 -31.97 11.37
C SER A 441 10.99 -31.73 11.87
N LYS A 442 11.37 -30.47 12.07
CA LYS A 442 12.69 -30.06 12.57
C LYS A 442 12.78 -29.97 14.10
N ASN A 443 11.67 -29.81 14.83
CA ASN A 443 11.68 -29.37 16.24
C ASN A 443 10.82 -30.22 17.22
N ASP A 444 10.31 -31.39 16.81
CA ASP A 444 9.34 -32.21 17.57
C ASP A 444 9.65 -32.37 19.08
N LYS A 445 10.89 -32.71 19.45
CA LYS A 445 11.29 -32.88 20.86
C LYS A 445 11.09 -31.63 21.71
N VAL A 446 11.40 -30.46 21.16
CA VAL A 446 11.25 -29.18 21.86
C VAL A 446 9.77 -28.86 22.01
N LEU A 447 8.97 -29.10 20.97
CA LEU A 447 7.54 -28.81 20.97
C LEU A 447 6.74 -29.70 21.94
N LYS A 448 7.08 -30.99 22.05
CA LYS A 448 6.54 -31.91 23.06
C LYS A 448 6.82 -31.44 24.48
N LYS A 449 8.03 -30.95 24.77
CA LYS A 449 8.39 -30.36 26.07
C LYS A 449 7.48 -29.17 26.45
N TYR A 450 6.99 -28.41 25.46
CA TYR A 450 6.11 -27.27 25.68
C TYR A 450 4.62 -27.60 25.64
N GLY A 451 4.25 -28.89 25.49
CA GLY A 451 2.86 -29.32 25.40
C GLY A 451 2.13 -28.79 24.16
N LEU A 452 2.87 -28.40 23.12
CA LEU A 452 2.29 -27.96 21.85
C LEU A 452 1.94 -29.12 20.95
N VAL A 453 2.64 -30.22 21.16
CA VAL A 453 2.58 -31.39 20.32
C VAL A 453 2.25 -32.58 21.21
N ASP A 454 1.25 -33.37 20.81
CA ASP A 454 0.86 -34.59 21.50
C ASP A 454 1.82 -35.76 21.18
N ASP A 455 1.56 -36.93 21.77
CA ASP A 455 2.37 -38.13 21.53
C ASP A 455 2.36 -38.57 20.04
N GLN A 456 1.32 -38.17 19.29
CA GLN A 456 1.14 -38.46 17.87
C GLN A 456 1.73 -37.39 16.94
N SER A 457 2.47 -36.42 17.48
CA SER A 457 3.09 -35.33 16.72
C SER A 457 2.07 -34.34 16.10
N GLN A 458 0.90 -34.17 16.72
CA GLN A 458 -0.16 -33.25 16.30
C GLN A 458 -0.11 -31.94 17.11
N ILE A 459 -0.37 -30.79 16.47
CA ILE A 459 -0.41 -29.50 17.18
C ILE A 459 -1.72 -29.38 17.94
N VAL A 460 -1.65 -29.17 19.25
CA VAL A 460 -2.84 -28.94 20.08
C VAL A 460 -2.99 -27.44 20.31
N LEU A 461 -4.14 -26.87 19.91
CA LEU A 461 -4.56 -25.50 20.18
C LEU A 461 -5.69 -25.51 21.21
N THR A 462 -5.47 -24.86 22.36
CA THR A 462 -6.44 -24.84 23.47
C THR A 462 -7.28 -23.57 23.43
N LEU A 463 -8.60 -23.71 23.29
CA LEU A 463 -9.58 -22.62 23.35
C LEU A 463 -10.12 -22.43 24.77
N SER A 464 -10.23 -21.17 25.21
CA SER A 464 -11.05 -20.84 26.38
C SER A 464 -12.49 -20.51 26.02
N THR A 465 -13.23 -19.99 27.00
CA THR A 465 -14.57 -19.41 26.83
C THR A 465 -14.55 -18.17 25.92
N ILE A 466 -14.76 -18.41 24.63
CA ILE A 466 -15.02 -17.39 23.61
C ILE A 466 -16.46 -17.52 23.13
N LYS A 467 -17.13 -16.40 22.81
CA LYS A 467 -18.49 -16.45 22.23
C LYS A 467 -18.46 -16.81 20.76
N CYS A 468 -17.58 -16.19 19.99
CA CYS A 468 -17.43 -16.42 18.55
C CYS A 468 -16.00 -16.80 18.19
N LEU A 469 -15.85 -17.83 17.37
CA LEU A 469 -14.58 -18.24 16.78
C LEU A 469 -14.67 -18.13 15.26
N LYS A 470 -13.73 -17.43 14.63
CA LYS A 470 -13.55 -17.39 13.19
C LYS A 470 -12.24 -18.08 12.83
N VAL A 471 -12.28 -19.11 11.98
CA VAL A 471 -11.09 -19.86 11.55
C VAL A 471 -10.96 -19.82 10.03
N PHE A 472 -9.84 -19.31 9.52
CA PHE A 472 -9.60 -19.17 8.10
C PHE A 472 -8.30 -19.86 7.70
N LYS A 473 -8.30 -20.62 6.62
CA LYS A 473 -7.07 -21.20 6.07
C LYS A 473 -6.46 -20.20 5.10
N LYS A 474 -5.16 -19.89 5.26
CA LYS A 474 -4.41 -19.00 4.36
C LYS A 474 -3.87 -19.79 3.18
N ASN A 475 -4.27 -19.43 1.96
CA ASN A 475 -3.55 -19.78 0.74
C ASN A 475 -2.48 -18.73 0.43
N SER A 476 -1.46 -19.12 -0.32
CA SER A 476 -0.30 -18.31 -0.72
C SER A 476 -0.64 -17.04 -1.52
N GLY A 477 -1.91 -16.80 -1.87
CA GLY A 477 -2.38 -15.59 -2.55
C GLY A 477 -3.25 -14.62 -1.73
N ASP A 478 -3.72 -14.98 -0.52
CA ASP A 478 -4.87 -14.30 0.12
C ASP A 478 -4.56 -13.48 1.39
N ILE A 479 -3.38 -12.86 1.45
CA ILE A 479 -3.00 -11.97 2.57
C ILE A 479 -3.90 -10.70 2.64
N ARG A 480 -4.60 -10.35 1.57
CA ARG A 480 -5.34 -9.07 1.46
C ARG A 480 -6.77 -9.07 2.03
N ARG A 481 -7.40 -10.22 2.29
CA ARG A 481 -8.88 -10.29 2.52
C ARG A 481 -9.33 -10.14 3.97
N ILE A 482 -8.48 -10.45 4.95
CA ILE A 482 -8.93 -10.60 6.35
C ILE A 482 -8.93 -9.26 7.12
N TYR A 483 -8.12 -8.29 6.68
CA TYR A 483 -7.96 -7.00 7.37
C TYR A 483 -8.92 -5.90 6.89
N ALA A 484 -9.58 -6.07 5.74
CA ALA A 484 -10.55 -5.12 5.20
C ALA A 484 -12.00 -5.34 5.69
N GLY A 485 -12.26 -6.43 6.43
CA GLY A 485 -13.59 -6.87 6.85
C GLY A 485 -14.10 -6.32 8.20
N HIS A 486 -13.65 -5.15 8.64
CA HIS A 486 -14.19 -4.51 9.87
C HIS A 486 -15.52 -3.76 9.66
N GLY A 487 -16.18 -3.94 8.52
CA GLY A 487 -17.54 -3.44 8.26
C GLY A 487 -18.62 -4.52 8.36
N HIS A 488 -19.29 -4.60 9.51
CA HIS A 488 -20.64 -5.17 9.67
C HIS A 488 -20.92 -6.57 9.07
N VAL A 489 -20.53 -7.63 9.79
CA VAL A 489 -21.46 -8.77 9.96
C VAL A 489 -22.27 -8.45 11.21
N ASN A 490 -23.36 -7.68 11.04
CA ASN A 490 -24.35 -7.58 12.10
C ASN A 490 -24.83 -9.00 12.39
N THR A 491 -24.63 -9.45 13.62
CA THR A 491 -25.46 -10.49 14.20
C THR A 491 -26.91 -10.06 13.97
N LEU A 492 -27.61 -10.80 13.10
CA LEU A 492 -29.04 -10.63 12.89
C LEU A 492 -29.74 -10.96 14.22
N ASN A 493 -29.87 -9.94 15.07
CA ASN A 493 -30.77 -9.97 16.21
C ASN A 493 -32.18 -10.03 15.65
N THR A 494 -32.83 -11.19 15.79
CA THR A 494 -34.22 -11.44 15.38
C THR A 494 -35.26 -10.67 16.22
N LYS A 495 -34.87 -9.59 16.92
CA LYS A 495 -35.75 -8.80 17.79
C LYS A 495 -36.09 -7.40 17.28
N THR A 496 -35.56 -6.96 16.13
CA THR A 496 -35.90 -5.65 15.54
C THR A 496 -36.59 -5.80 14.19
N LEU A 497 -37.71 -6.53 14.17
CA LEU A 497 -38.79 -6.32 13.20
C LEU A 497 -39.82 -5.46 13.91
N ASN A 498 -39.71 -4.14 13.78
CA ASN A 498 -40.79 -3.15 13.87
C ASN A 498 -40.20 -1.73 13.98
N ASN A 499 -39.71 -1.16 12.87
CA ASN A 499 -39.82 0.29 12.67
C ASN A 499 -39.64 0.63 11.18
N PRO A 500 -40.60 1.32 10.52
CA PRO A 500 -40.52 1.59 9.08
C PRO A 500 -39.81 2.90 8.70
N ASN A 501 -39.26 3.68 9.64
CA ASN A 501 -38.66 4.97 9.31
C ASN A 501 -37.36 5.23 10.10
N ALA A 502 -36.21 5.01 9.47
CA ALA A 502 -34.95 5.64 9.87
C ALA A 502 -34.05 5.80 8.64
N SER A 503 -34.08 7.01 8.09
CA SER A 503 -33.30 7.51 6.98
C SER A 503 -31.85 7.84 7.39
N GLN A 504 -30.95 7.68 6.40
CA GLN A 504 -29.64 8.35 6.24
C GLN A 504 -28.50 7.99 7.20
N PHE A 505 -27.52 7.23 6.70
CA PHE A 505 -26.09 7.45 7.00
C PHE A 505 -25.24 7.14 5.75
N ARG A 506 -24.40 8.09 5.33
CA ARG A 506 -23.32 7.93 4.33
C ARG A 506 -22.04 7.57 5.07
N VAL A 507 -21.33 6.53 4.64
CA VAL A 507 -19.93 6.27 5.05
C VAL A 507 -19.11 5.94 3.80
N LEU A 508 -18.07 6.74 3.60
CA LEU A 508 -17.00 6.58 2.62
C LEU A 508 -16.09 5.42 3.04
N ILE A 509 -15.77 4.49 2.13
CA ILE A 509 -14.74 3.47 2.33
C ILE A 509 -13.55 3.82 1.44
N ALA A 510 -12.40 4.06 2.10
CA ALA A 510 -11.11 4.28 1.48
C ALA A 510 -10.56 2.97 0.91
N ARG A 511 -9.95 3.04 -0.27
CA ARG A 511 -9.22 1.93 -0.91
C ARG A 511 -7.77 1.97 -0.43
N ASP A 512 -7.34 1.00 0.36
CA ASP A 512 -5.92 0.79 0.67
C ASP A 512 -5.26 -0.02 -0.46
N THR A 513 -4.41 0.64 -1.23
CA THR A 513 -3.47 0.05 -2.20
C THR A 513 -2.15 -0.24 -1.50
N LEU A 514 -1.69 -1.50 -1.49
CA LEU A 514 -0.30 -1.84 -1.17
C LEU A 514 0.30 -2.84 -2.17
N VAL A 515 1.35 -2.32 -2.81
CA VAL A 515 2.25 -2.87 -3.82
C VAL A 515 3.13 -3.98 -3.22
N ALA A 516 3.34 -5.06 -3.98
CA ALA A 516 4.38 -6.06 -3.71
C ALA A 516 5.60 -5.73 -4.59
N PRO A 517 6.85 -5.82 -4.07
CA PRO A 517 8.03 -5.63 -4.91
C PRO A 517 8.30 -6.93 -5.69
N TYR A 518 8.14 -6.89 -7.02
CA TYR A 518 8.74 -7.89 -7.90
C TYR A 518 10.15 -7.44 -8.26
N THR A 519 11.15 -8.15 -7.75
CA THR A 519 12.53 -8.09 -8.27
C THR A 519 12.56 -8.70 -9.65
N MET A 520 12.67 -7.87 -10.69
CA MET A 520 13.09 -8.30 -12.02
C MET A 520 14.60 -8.59 -12.00
N LEU A 521 14.94 -9.88 -12.12
CA LEU A 521 16.21 -10.33 -12.65
C LEU A 521 16.18 -10.10 -14.17
N ILE A 522 17.05 -9.21 -14.66
CA ILE A 522 17.46 -9.18 -16.06
C ILE A 522 18.97 -9.34 -16.08
N ASP A 523 19.40 -10.43 -16.70
CA ASP A 523 20.78 -10.72 -17.07
C ASP A 523 21.35 -9.61 -17.96
N GLN A 524 22.61 -9.25 -17.73
CA GLN A 524 23.57 -9.15 -18.82
C GLN A 524 25.01 -9.25 -18.31
N GLU A 525 25.63 -10.38 -18.66
CA GLU A 525 27.06 -10.55 -18.81
C GLU A 525 27.64 -9.47 -19.73
N LEU A 526 28.82 -8.94 -19.41
CA LEU A 526 30.01 -9.07 -20.24
C LEU A 526 31.23 -8.35 -19.63
N SER A 527 32.28 -9.16 -19.41
CA SER A 527 33.72 -8.85 -19.55
C SER A 527 34.35 -7.78 -18.63
N GLU A 528 35.56 -7.90 -18.07
CA GLU A 528 36.65 -8.87 -18.21
C GLU A 528 37.72 -8.50 -17.15
N ASN A 529 38.47 -9.51 -16.71
CA ASN A 529 39.87 -9.43 -16.26
C ASN A 529 40.25 -8.57 -15.04
N THR A 530 40.60 -9.23 -13.93
CA THR A 530 42.02 -9.46 -13.61
C THR A 530 42.20 -10.41 -12.42
N ASN A 531 43.11 -11.36 -12.62
CA ASN A 531 43.64 -12.30 -11.65
C ASN A 531 44.25 -11.61 -10.42
N ILE A 532 44.21 -12.26 -9.25
CA ILE A 532 45.40 -12.58 -8.43
C ILE A 532 45.07 -13.75 -7.49
N LYS A 533 46.05 -14.66 -7.40
CA LYS A 533 46.10 -15.95 -6.71
C LYS A 533 46.39 -15.83 -5.21
N SER A 534 46.24 -17.01 -4.57
CA SER A 534 47.02 -17.53 -3.42
C SER A 534 46.62 -16.96 -2.06
N ASP A 535 46.50 -17.70 -0.96
CA ASP A 535 47.19 -18.90 -0.46
C ASP A 535 46.30 -19.60 0.62
N LEU A 536 46.17 -20.94 0.69
CA LEU A 536 46.91 -21.84 1.61
C LEU A 536 46.69 -21.49 3.10
N ALA A 537 46.31 -22.38 4.00
CA ALA A 537 46.45 -23.83 4.07
C ALA A 537 45.56 -24.33 5.25
N SER A 538 44.86 -25.47 5.13
CA SER A 538 45.28 -26.80 5.65
C SER A 538 44.84 -26.99 7.12
N GLU A 539 44.22 -28.09 7.58
CA GLU A 539 44.52 -29.53 7.50
C GLU A 539 43.34 -30.27 8.18
N LEU A 540 43.02 -31.57 8.11
CA LEU A 540 43.41 -32.81 7.38
C LEU A 540 42.36 -33.87 7.88
N PHE A 541 41.74 -34.68 7.01
CA PHE A 541 41.94 -36.14 6.79
C PHE A 541 41.84 -37.05 8.06
N PHE A 542 41.21 -38.24 8.09
CA PHE A 542 41.12 -39.42 7.18
C PHE A 542 39.81 -40.22 7.49
N GLY A 543 39.25 -41.14 6.69
CA GLY A 543 39.60 -41.75 5.41
C GLY A 543 38.59 -42.87 5.01
N ASN A 544 38.43 -43.06 3.69
CA ASN A 544 38.36 -44.32 2.87
C ASN A 544 37.79 -45.63 3.49
N GLN A 545 37.04 -46.52 2.81
CA GLN A 545 36.84 -46.79 1.37
C GLN A 545 35.71 -47.83 1.15
N CYS A 546 34.99 -47.69 0.03
CA CYS A 546 34.48 -48.70 -0.94
C CYS A 546 33.77 -50.01 -0.50
N HIS A 547 32.48 -50.14 -0.89
CA HIS A 547 31.94 -51.06 -1.93
C HIS A 547 30.52 -51.57 -1.60
N GLY A 548 29.67 -51.67 -2.64
CA GLY A 548 28.50 -52.55 -2.63
C GLY A 548 27.17 -51.87 -2.92
N ARG A 549 26.79 -51.81 -4.21
CA ARG A 549 25.40 -51.66 -4.64
C ARG A 549 24.55 -52.76 -4.00
N THR A 550 23.50 -52.39 -3.27
CA THR A 550 22.19 -53.05 -3.41
C THR A 550 21.10 -52.02 -3.20
N SER A 551 20.24 -51.93 -4.21
CA SER A 551 18.95 -51.27 -4.21
C SER A 551 18.09 -51.81 -3.06
N SER A 552 17.88 -51.00 -2.02
CA SER A 552 16.69 -51.11 -1.18
C SER A 552 15.82 -49.90 -1.48
N SER A 553 14.60 -50.21 -1.89
CA SER A 553 13.49 -49.29 -2.08
C SER A 553 13.39 -48.34 -0.87
N VAL A 554 13.77 -47.08 -1.07
CA VAL A 554 13.31 -45.99 -0.22
C VAL A 554 11.82 -45.89 -0.53
N THR A 555 11.00 -46.52 0.31
CA THR A 555 9.59 -46.17 0.43
C THR A 555 9.52 -44.65 0.62
N PRO A 556 8.64 -43.93 -0.10
CA PRO A 556 8.41 -42.53 0.20
C PRO A 556 7.99 -42.51 1.68
N LYS A 557 8.73 -41.77 2.52
CA LYS A 557 8.23 -41.44 3.85
C LYS A 557 6.87 -40.82 3.61
N GLU A 558 5.82 -41.49 4.09
CA GLU A 558 4.47 -40.93 4.10
C GLU A 558 4.59 -39.49 4.58
N ASP A 559 4.11 -38.55 3.76
CA ASP A 559 3.94 -37.18 4.19
C ASP A 559 3.13 -37.23 5.48
N VAL A 560 3.79 -36.99 6.60
CA VAL A 560 3.13 -36.91 7.91
C VAL A 560 2.18 -35.72 7.78
N LYS A 561 0.92 -36.01 7.47
CA LYS A 561 -0.17 -35.04 7.51
C LYS A 561 -0.26 -34.60 8.96
N THR A 562 0.34 -33.45 9.27
CA THR A 562 0.15 -32.87 10.58
C THR A 562 -1.31 -32.47 10.72
N ASN A 563 -1.95 -32.98 11.76
CA ASN A 563 -3.26 -32.53 12.19
C ASN A 563 -3.10 -31.42 13.24
N ILE A 564 -3.92 -30.37 13.12
CA ILE A 564 -4.10 -29.33 14.12
C ILE A 564 -5.35 -29.71 14.91
N ILE A 565 -5.21 -30.02 16.19
CA ILE A 565 -6.33 -30.28 17.08
C ILE A 565 -6.73 -28.98 17.77
N ILE A 566 -7.97 -28.53 17.58
CA ILE A 566 -8.58 -27.45 18.36
C ILE A 566 -9.36 -28.08 19.51
N ARG A 567 -8.94 -27.85 20.75
CA ARG A 567 -9.53 -28.42 21.97
C ARG A 567 -10.00 -27.34 22.92
N GLY A 568 -11.16 -27.49 23.58
CA GLY A 568 -11.57 -26.56 24.63
C GLY A 568 -13.08 -26.36 24.76
N HIS A 569 -13.50 -25.20 25.27
CA HIS A 569 -14.92 -24.88 25.36
C HIS A 569 -15.52 -24.62 23.98
N THR A 570 -16.72 -25.16 23.75
CA THR A 570 -17.49 -24.92 22.53
C THR A 570 -17.96 -23.45 22.45
N PRO A 571 -17.59 -22.69 21.41
CA PRO A 571 -18.10 -21.34 21.17
C PRO A 571 -19.59 -21.33 20.85
N GLU A 572 -20.28 -20.21 21.11
CA GLU A 572 -21.67 -20.02 20.69
C GLU A 572 -21.79 -19.95 19.16
N ASN A 573 -20.83 -19.31 18.48
CA ASN A 573 -20.82 -19.18 17.03
C ASN A 573 -19.45 -19.58 16.44
N ILE A 574 -19.45 -20.36 15.38
CA ILE A 574 -18.24 -20.74 14.65
C ILE A 574 -18.39 -20.25 13.20
N VAL A 575 -17.39 -19.52 12.71
CA VAL A 575 -17.31 -19.03 11.33
C VAL A 575 -16.05 -19.59 10.71
N MET A 576 -16.11 -20.03 9.45
CA MET A 576 -14.94 -20.49 8.73
C MET A 576 -15.08 -20.26 7.23
N ASN A 577 -13.98 -20.24 6.47
CA ASN A 577 -14.09 -20.32 5.02
C ASN A 577 -14.34 -21.77 4.56
N ASP A 578 -14.84 -21.93 3.34
CA ASP A 578 -15.10 -23.20 2.68
C ASP A 578 -13.88 -24.14 2.68
N GLU A 579 -12.68 -23.59 2.51
CA GLU A 579 -11.45 -24.36 2.55
C GLU A 579 -11.15 -24.95 3.93
N THR A 580 -11.37 -24.18 5.00
CA THR A 580 -11.23 -24.65 6.38
C THR A 580 -12.28 -25.70 6.68
N PHE A 581 -13.53 -25.47 6.27
CA PHE A 581 -14.63 -26.41 6.45
C PHE A 581 -14.36 -27.77 5.78
N CYS A 582 -13.76 -27.75 4.59
CA CYS A 582 -13.40 -28.95 3.84
C CYS A 582 -12.06 -29.58 4.27
N CYS A 583 -11.32 -29.00 5.22
CA CYS A 583 -9.97 -29.45 5.55
C CYS A 583 -9.98 -30.62 6.55
N SER A 584 -9.48 -31.77 6.14
CA SER A 584 -9.31 -32.94 7.03
C SER A 584 -8.20 -32.78 8.08
N ASN A 585 -7.33 -31.78 7.93
CA ASN A 585 -6.15 -31.61 8.79
C ASN A 585 -6.45 -30.78 10.05
N ILE A 586 -7.70 -30.30 10.24
CA ILE A 586 -8.13 -29.60 11.45
C ILE A 586 -9.12 -30.51 12.19
N ILE A 587 -8.72 -31.00 13.36
CA ILE A 587 -9.53 -31.87 14.21
C ILE A 587 -10.15 -31.02 15.31
N TRP A 588 -11.44 -31.19 15.56
CA TRP A 588 -12.18 -30.44 16.58
C TRP A 588 -12.50 -31.36 17.76
N ASN A 589 -12.04 -30.99 18.95
CA ASN A 589 -12.24 -31.73 20.20
C ASN A 589 -12.79 -30.76 21.27
N LEU A 590 -14.01 -30.30 21.05
CA LEU A 590 -14.66 -29.32 21.92
C LEU A 590 -15.57 -30.00 22.94
N ASP A 591 -15.83 -29.31 24.05
CA ASP A 591 -16.77 -29.76 25.07
C ASP A 591 -18.20 -29.86 24.50
N HIS A 592 -18.61 -31.09 24.16
CA HIS A 592 -19.89 -31.40 23.55
C HIS A 592 -21.11 -31.13 24.46
N SER A 593 -20.92 -30.72 25.72
CA SER A 593 -22.02 -30.36 26.62
C SER A 593 -22.78 -29.10 26.21
N ARG A 594 -22.24 -28.27 25.30
CA ARG A 594 -22.84 -27.01 24.83
C ARG A 594 -23.23 -27.06 23.36
N GLN A 595 -24.40 -26.52 23.06
CA GLN A 595 -24.92 -26.40 21.71
C GLN A 595 -24.36 -25.15 21.01
N VAL A 596 -23.86 -25.30 19.78
CA VAL A 596 -23.45 -24.18 18.93
C VAL A 596 -24.71 -23.50 18.37
N GLN A 597 -24.85 -22.18 18.53
CA GLN A 597 -26.00 -21.45 18.00
C GLN A 597 -25.96 -21.32 16.48
N ALA A 598 -24.79 -21.06 15.90
CA ALA A 598 -24.63 -21.01 14.46
C ALA A 598 -23.24 -21.50 14.01
N LEU A 599 -23.24 -22.36 13.00
CA LEU A 599 -22.06 -22.73 12.22
C LEU A 599 -22.17 -22.04 10.85
N GLN A 600 -21.26 -21.12 10.57
CA GLN A 600 -21.23 -20.32 9.34
C GLN A 600 -20.04 -20.69 8.46
N VAL A 601 -20.29 -20.96 7.18
CA VAL A 601 -19.26 -21.19 6.15
C VAL A 601 -19.28 -20.02 5.18
N LEU A 602 -18.20 -19.24 5.14
CA LEU A 602 -17.96 -18.17 4.19
C LEU A 602 -17.47 -18.75 2.88
N VAL A 603 -18.10 -18.35 1.79
CA VAL A 603 -17.77 -18.73 0.42
C VAL A 603 -17.37 -17.48 -0.34
N ASP A 604 -16.16 -17.51 -0.88
CA ASP A 604 -15.69 -16.45 -1.76
C ASP A 604 -16.36 -16.61 -3.15
N PRO A 605 -16.95 -15.54 -3.70
CA PRO A 605 -17.46 -15.57 -5.06
C PRO A 605 -16.26 -15.69 -6.01
N ILE A 606 -16.35 -16.65 -6.94
CA ILE A 606 -15.35 -16.85 -7.99
C ILE A 606 -15.09 -15.50 -8.69
N PRO A 607 -13.83 -15.04 -8.81
CA PRO A 607 -13.52 -13.70 -9.30
C PRO A 607 -14.14 -13.47 -10.69
N PHE A 608 -14.84 -12.34 -10.84
CA PHE A 608 -15.37 -11.86 -12.11
C PHE A 608 -14.22 -11.38 -12.99
N LEU A 609 -13.45 -12.30 -13.57
CA LEU A 609 -12.49 -11.95 -14.59
C LEU A 609 -13.22 -11.33 -15.80
N PRO A 610 -12.77 -10.17 -16.31
CA PRO A 610 -13.29 -9.60 -17.55
C PRO A 610 -13.01 -10.59 -18.69
N GLY A 611 -14.05 -11.07 -19.37
CA GLY A 611 -13.94 -11.98 -20.53
C GLY A 611 -14.57 -13.38 -20.36
N ILE A 612 -15.14 -13.73 -19.20
CA ILE A 612 -15.95 -14.97 -19.07
C ILE A 612 -17.44 -14.61 -19.19
N ASP A 613 -17.94 -14.67 -20.42
CA ASP A 613 -19.27 -14.25 -20.88
C ASP A 613 -20.44 -15.21 -20.54
N ASN A 614 -20.39 -15.95 -19.41
CA ASN A 614 -21.58 -16.73 -19.05
C ASN A 614 -21.91 -16.72 -17.56
N THR A 615 -22.78 -15.78 -17.19
CA THR A 615 -23.44 -15.65 -15.89
C THR A 615 -24.04 -16.98 -15.39
N GLU A 616 -24.66 -17.78 -16.27
CA GLU A 616 -25.28 -19.05 -15.87
C GLU A 616 -24.26 -20.09 -15.40
N ASN A 617 -23.12 -20.21 -16.08
CA ASN A 617 -22.07 -21.17 -15.69
C ASN A 617 -21.46 -20.80 -14.32
N LYS A 618 -21.35 -19.50 -14.02
CA LYS A 618 -20.86 -19.01 -12.73
C LYS A 618 -21.84 -19.32 -11.59
N ILE A 619 -23.14 -19.14 -11.83
CA ILE A 619 -24.18 -19.51 -10.86
C ILE A 619 -24.17 -21.02 -10.62
N LYS A 620 -24.02 -21.85 -11.67
CA LYS A 620 -23.89 -23.31 -11.53
C LYS A 620 -22.71 -23.71 -10.67
N LEU A 621 -21.51 -23.14 -10.89
CA LEU A 621 -20.34 -23.43 -10.07
C LEU A 621 -20.55 -23.07 -8.59
N LEU A 622 -21.23 -21.96 -8.33
CA LEU A 622 -21.55 -21.51 -6.97
C LEU A 622 -22.61 -22.41 -6.29
N VAL A 623 -23.59 -22.90 -7.05
CA VAL A 623 -24.54 -23.93 -6.61
C VAL A 623 -23.81 -25.24 -6.30
N GLU A 624 -22.95 -25.72 -7.19
CA GLU A 624 -22.14 -26.93 -6.99
C GLU A 624 -21.27 -26.81 -5.73
N LEU A 625 -20.66 -25.65 -5.49
CA LEU A 625 -19.87 -25.40 -4.29
C LEU A 625 -20.72 -25.42 -3.02
N CYS A 626 -21.92 -24.80 -3.05
CA CYS A 626 -22.87 -24.88 -1.93
C CYS A 626 -23.34 -26.32 -1.67
N GLN A 627 -23.66 -27.08 -2.73
CA GLN A 627 -24.04 -28.50 -2.63
C GLN A 627 -22.90 -29.33 -2.03
N ASN A 628 -21.65 -29.12 -2.49
CA ASN A 628 -20.49 -29.79 -1.92
C ASN A 628 -20.30 -29.49 -0.42
N ILE A 629 -20.56 -28.26 0.03
CA ILE A 629 -20.53 -27.90 1.46
C ILE A 629 -21.65 -28.63 2.22
N LEU A 630 -22.85 -28.72 1.65
CA LEU A 630 -24.00 -29.40 2.25
C LEU A 630 -23.81 -30.91 2.34
N ASP A 631 -23.31 -31.56 1.29
CA ASP A 631 -23.03 -32.99 1.30
C ASP A 631 -21.98 -33.32 2.36
N LYS A 632 -20.99 -32.43 2.52
CA LYS A 632 -19.95 -32.56 3.54
C LYS A 632 -20.41 -32.23 4.96
N LYS A 633 -21.54 -31.54 5.14
CA LYS A 633 -22.11 -31.20 6.46
C LYS A 633 -22.23 -32.43 7.36
N ASN A 634 -22.67 -33.55 6.80
CA ASN A 634 -22.91 -34.80 7.54
C ASN A 634 -21.75 -35.81 7.44
N SER A 635 -20.78 -35.59 6.54
CA SER A 635 -19.66 -36.50 6.31
C SER A 635 -18.34 -36.02 6.93
N THR A 636 -18.31 -34.86 7.56
CA THR A 636 -17.10 -34.23 8.11
C THR A 636 -16.99 -34.40 9.63
N ILE A 637 -15.85 -33.95 10.18
CA ILE A 637 -15.51 -33.89 11.62
C ILE A 637 -16.59 -33.16 12.46
N PHE A 638 -17.50 -32.42 11.81
CA PHE A 638 -18.59 -31.69 12.45
C PHE A 638 -19.91 -32.48 12.60
N ALA A 639 -19.97 -33.74 12.16
CA ALA A 639 -21.16 -34.58 12.35
C ALA A 639 -21.55 -34.75 13.83
N ASP A 640 -20.56 -34.66 14.73
CA ASP A 640 -20.75 -34.77 16.18
C ASP A 640 -21.06 -33.42 16.86
N PHE A 641 -21.12 -32.32 16.11
CA PHE A 641 -21.50 -31.02 16.67
C PHE A 641 -23.02 -30.88 16.72
N ASN A 642 -23.54 -30.62 17.92
CA ASN A 642 -24.92 -30.19 18.08
C ASN A 642 -25.01 -28.67 17.80
N TYR A 643 -25.45 -28.29 16.61
CA TYR A 643 -25.69 -26.88 16.24
C TYR A 643 -27.17 -26.59 15.94
N LEU A 644 -27.63 -25.38 16.26
CA LEU A 644 -29.01 -24.94 16.01
C LEU A 644 -29.24 -24.48 14.57
N LYS A 645 -28.22 -23.88 13.94
CA LYS A 645 -28.32 -23.33 12.58
C LYS A 645 -27.04 -23.62 11.81
N PHE A 646 -27.19 -24.11 10.58
CA PHE A 646 -26.10 -24.17 9.61
C PHE A 646 -26.30 -23.07 8.56
N GLN A 647 -25.25 -22.33 8.27
CA GLN A 647 -25.32 -21.15 7.43
C GLN A 647 -24.20 -21.15 6.39
N ILE A 648 -24.54 -20.91 5.13
CA ILE A 648 -23.57 -20.62 4.08
C ILE A 648 -23.70 -19.14 3.73
N VAL A 649 -22.60 -18.38 3.82
CA VAL A 649 -22.56 -16.95 3.54
C VAL A 649 -21.68 -16.71 2.33
N ILE A 650 -22.24 -16.12 1.29
CA ILE A 650 -21.52 -15.78 0.06
C ILE A 650 -21.29 -14.27 0.10
N ASP A 651 -20.04 -13.84 0.22
CA ASP A 651 -19.70 -12.41 0.39
C ASP A 651 -19.22 -11.78 -0.92
N PHE A 652 -20.04 -10.90 -1.50
CA PHE A 652 -19.76 -10.20 -2.75
C PHE A 652 -19.04 -8.86 -2.56
N ALA A 653 -18.80 -8.42 -1.32
CA ALA A 653 -18.23 -7.10 -1.04
C ALA A 653 -16.87 -6.85 -1.71
N PHE A 654 -16.07 -7.90 -1.91
CA PHE A 654 -14.73 -7.81 -2.50
C PHE A 654 -14.67 -7.98 -4.02
N SER A 655 -15.77 -8.38 -4.66
CA SER A 655 -15.78 -8.69 -6.09
C SER A 655 -15.67 -7.46 -7.00
N GLY A 656 -15.70 -6.24 -6.44
CA GLY A 656 -15.52 -4.97 -7.15
C GLY A 656 -16.58 -4.68 -8.24
N THR A 657 -17.53 -5.59 -8.43
CA THR A 657 -18.51 -5.56 -9.51
C THR A 657 -19.86 -5.14 -8.93
N ALA A 658 -20.42 -4.06 -9.47
CA ALA A 658 -21.80 -3.71 -9.18
C ALA A 658 -22.70 -4.81 -9.75
N ILE A 659 -23.30 -5.62 -8.88
CA ILE A 659 -24.24 -6.66 -9.27
C ILE A 659 -25.52 -5.97 -9.77
N LEU A 660 -25.81 -6.09 -11.06
CA LEU A 660 -27.05 -5.57 -11.65
C LEU A 660 -28.28 -6.18 -10.96
N PRO A 661 -29.37 -5.42 -10.74
CA PRO A 661 -30.59 -5.92 -10.10
C PRO A 661 -31.18 -7.18 -10.74
N ASP A 662 -31.05 -7.34 -12.06
CA ASP A 662 -31.53 -8.52 -12.79
C ASP A 662 -30.70 -9.77 -12.45
N PHE A 663 -29.39 -9.63 -12.26
CA PHE A 663 -28.51 -10.72 -11.83
C PHE A 663 -28.89 -11.20 -10.43
N LYS A 664 -29.25 -10.29 -9.53
CA LYS A 664 -29.71 -10.64 -8.17
C LYS A 664 -30.92 -11.57 -8.21
N ASN A 665 -31.96 -11.22 -8.98
CA ASN A 665 -33.17 -12.04 -9.06
C ASN A 665 -32.89 -13.41 -9.69
N ILE A 666 -32.05 -13.46 -10.72
CA ILE A 666 -31.64 -14.71 -11.38
C ILE A 666 -30.84 -15.58 -10.40
N LEU A 667 -29.84 -15.03 -9.71
CA LEU A 667 -29.02 -15.74 -8.73
C LEU A 667 -29.88 -16.38 -7.64
N VAL A 668 -30.81 -15.61 -7.06
CA VAL A 668 -31.66 -16.07 -5.96
C VAL A 668 -32.62 -17.15 -6.43
N SER A 669 -33.35 -16.89 -7.52
CA SER A 669 -34.29 -17.86 -8.09
C SER A 669 -33.61 -19.17 -8.49
N THR A 670 -32.37 -19.09 -8.99
CA THR A 670 -31.58 -20.27 -9.36
C THR A 670 -31.07 -21.00 -8.13
N LEU A 671 -30.53 -20.30 -7.12
CA LEU A 671 -30.09 -20.92 -5.87
C LEU A 671 -31.27 -21.59 -5.14
N GLU A 672 -32.41 -20.91 -5.03
CA GLU A 672 -33.62 -21.49 -4.45
C GLU A 672 -34.06 -22.72 -5.23
N ARG A 673 -34.20 -22.63 -6.56
CA ARG A 673 -34.66 -23.75 -7.38
C ARG A 673 -33.73 -24.96 -7.31
N GLU A 674 -32.42 -24.75 -7.50
CA GLU A 674 -31.44 -25.85 -7.58
C GLU A 674 -31.12 -26.44 -6.20
N LEU A 675 -31.19 -25.65 -5.12
CA LEU A 675 -30.96 -26.16 -3.76
C LEU A 675 -32.24 -26.72 -3.12
N LEU A 676 -33.44 -26.21 -3.42
CA LEU A 676 -34.70 -26.81 -2.94
C LEU A 676 -34.93 -28.22 -3.51
N ALA A 677 -34.36 -28.52 -4.68
CA ALA A 677 -34.36 -29.87 -5.24
C ALA A 677 -33.63 -30.90 -4.34
N THR A 678 -32.84 -30.46 -3.34
CA THR A 678 -32.11 -31.33 -2.41
C THR A 678 -32.91 -31.78 -1.17
N ASN A 679 -34.22 -31.52 -1.10
CA ASN A 679 -35.12 -31.90 0.02
C ASN A 679 -34.75 -31.33 1.41
N GLN A 680 -33.97 -30.25 1.47
CA GLN A 680 -33.63 -29.55 2.73
C GLN A 680 -34.48 -28.29 2.92
N ASN A 681 -34.85 -27.99 4.17
CA ASN A 681 -35.56 -26.75 4.54
C ASN A 681 -34.61 -25.55 4.39
N LEU A 682 -34.53 -25.00 3.18
CA LEU A 682 -33.69 -23.85 2.84
C LEU A 682 -34.43 -22.53 3.07
N ALA A 683 -33.78 -21.56 3.73
CA ALA A 683 -34.18 -20.15 3.62
C ALA A 683 -33.02 -19.31 3.06
N VAL A 684 -33.25 -18.62 1.94
CA VAL A 684 -32.29 -17.69 1.33
C VAL A 684 -32.57 -16.28 1.81
N LEU A 685 -31.60 -15.66 2.47
CA LEU A 685 -31.66 -14.29 2.96
C LEU A 685 -30.61 -13.45 2.25
N ILE A 686 -30.96 -12.23 1.86
CA ILE A 686 -30.07 -11.32 1.13
C ILE A 686 -29.91 -10.04 1.93
N ASN A 687 -28.66 -9.64 2.16
CA ASN A 687 -28.36 -8.34 2.73
C ASN A 687 -27.93 -7.36 1.63
N CYS A 688 -28.65 -6.24 1.51
CA CYS A 688 -28.32 -5.15 0.58
C CYS A 688 -28.05 -3.87 1.38
N GLN A 689 -26.86 -3.30 1.25
CA GLN A 689 -26.56 -2.00 1.87
C GLN A 689 -27.08 -0.82 1.03
N ASN A 690 -27.32 -1.01 -0.27
CA ASN A 690 -27.92 -0.03 -1.18
C ASN A 690 -28.71 -0.73 -2.30
N ASN A 691 -29.68 -0.05 -2.93
CA ASN A 691 -30.54 -0.60 -4.01
C ASN A 691 -29.80 -1.21 -5.22
N PHE A 692 -28.47 -1.09 -5.28
CA PHE A 692 -27.63 -1.48 -6.43
C PHE A 692 -26.43 -2.36 -6.06
N GLN A 693 -26.25 -2.73 -4.80
CA GLN A 693 -25.13 -3.58 -4.37
C GLN A 693 -25.62 -4.68 -3.43
N LEU A 694 -25.41 -5.92 -3.87
CA LEU A 694 -25.64 -7.11 -3.07
C LEU A 694 -24.34 -7.41 -2.32
N ASN A 695 -24.38 -7.35 -0.99
CA ASN A 695 -23.18 -7.58 -0.19
C ASN A 695 -23.03 -9.06 0.16
N SER A 696 -24.14 -9.74 0.49
CA SER A 696 -24.08 -11.16 0.77
C SER A 696 -25.38 -11.93 0.55
N VAL A 697 -25.24 -13.21 0.22
CA VAL A 697 -26.32 -14.21 0.23
C VAL A 697 -26.10 -15.17 1.39
N LEU A 698 -27.10 -15.33 2.24
CA LEU A 698 -27.10 -16.23 3.40
C LEU A 698 -28.09 -17.37 3.15
N LEU A 699 -27.59 -18.59 3.12
CA LEU A 699 -28.41 -19.81 3.03
C LEU A 699 -28.53 -20.42 4.43
N LEU A 700 -29.75 -20.54 4.96
CA LEU A 700 -30.04 -21.14 6.27
C LEU A 700 -30.57 -22.56 6.13
N PHE A 701 -30.03 -23.49 6.93
CA PHE A 701 -30.41 -24.91 6.99
C PHE A 701 -30.54 -25.43 8.41
#